data_AF-A0A6M0SNZ3-F1
#
_entry.id   AF-A0A6M0SNZ3-F1
#
_cell.length_a   1.000
_cell.length_b   1.000
_cell.length_c   1.000
_cell.angle_alpha   90.00
_cell.angle_beta   90.00
_cell.angle_gamma   90.00
#
_symmetry.space_group_name_H-M   'P 1'
#
loop_
_entity.id
_entity.type
_entity.pdbx_description
1 polymer ?
#
loop_
_entity_poly.entity_id
_entity_poly.type
_entity_poly.pdbx_seq_one_letter_code
_entity_poly.pdbx_strand_id
1 'polypeptide(L)'
;MNTKFLIHNFHEDQKNLTIVIKDIENEQNISKYICGLYLESCNKKYFLCNLDYYNNKFYGKIEKKELEEFSKINNFEILKFKIKFKFNNDEPFLGIKYDKQLTCWQWKEYGVKIIAVNDEIKLINDNIKKIEFIEIFGEYEPQNFENGRVIINRTEQNKIFDNIILKSRLLDKLTNENYILVFRDRKNKKSINIDRNFIDEKSNKIIFNINSKQFKLLSYNKEVWNVYIQIKLNEKVYELRIKSSNKKVTPQLIIDNKNQLYNFRAYATKDNYLSFIMRDYSPKTLINSLDFDENKILIEGSLDILADNEDISIVSSCLKSIDGEELLSIEDLQQRIYNGINNFKIIINFDEIKKNKHNIEGEYYINLKIKLYNKISEYNLEFNSDGIFKEDVITYPTVILNNYKYPISITPTYKKMNLIFKIDNEFKIDFFKGKLKKKCIEITCKQNLKDNIKDINSEINLYCKNDQSVNIISNLKQNGENFVYNIPLDLLENLKIGEMYKFNIKLFNEKFELNKNIRFDKKNFNNNKRLVYINFKHFIINGSLFLLYKNNNNLVIRKENILTNGKILKIKFKLSKILAKIMKKFIKNPIWIVGENLAEIAQDNGFAFFEYCINMKKREKIYYVSKKNNINMQDLSPYIKNVLEYNSFKHMFYYNLAQYLIISHGIRDVMPAILHNKINSNNKEIIYLQHGITAMKKVFFNKNSYNSKIKRFIVTSKREKEILVNQMNFNENQIIITGFSRFDKLQDISNKEQNKVILVMPTWREWIIENKEDFIESMFFRRYISLLKNERLHKLLEKNDIELKFYPHIEIQKKYSNMFSNIHDNITIVKLGEQTVQELIKEASLMITDYSSVALDFNYLKKPSIFYHFDLDEYMYHRGSFIDLENELPGDVCKSEEELLNILIKYESTNFHYNPKYLDEYKKFYDYSDNNNCERIYKEIKSI
;
A
#
# COMPACT_ATOMS: atom_id res chain seq x y z
N MET A 1 24.33 -28.85 53.83
CA MET A 1 25.40 -27.84 53.75
C MET A 1 25.23 -26.97 54.97
N ASN A 2 26.18 -27.00 55.91
CA ASN A 2 26.09 -26.28 57.18
C ASN A 2 27.37 -25.43 57.40
N THR A 3 27.74 -24.64 56.40
CA THR A 3 29.06 -24.01 56.36
C THR A 3 29.20 -22.91 57.42
N LYS A 4 30.31 -22.91 58.16
CA LYS A 4 30.61 -21.88 59.15
C LYS A 4 31.76 -20.98 58.70
N PHE A 5 31.58 -19.67 58.85
CA PHE A 5 32.63 -18.68 58.63
C PHE A 5 33.06 -18.05 59.95
N LEU A 6 34.38 -17.93 60.14
CA LEU A 6 35.00 -17.22 61.27
C LEU A 6 35.75 -16.02 60.70
N ILE A 7 35.42 -14.82 61.18
CA ILE A 7 36.17 -13.61 60.85
C ILE A 7 37.34 -13.53 61.81
N HIS A 8 38.58 -13.54 61.29
CA HIS A 8 39.80 -13.43 62.10
C HIS A 8 40.48 -12.08 61.88
N ASN A 9 41.21 -11.66 62.91
CA ASN A 9 41.83 -10.35 63.03
C ASN A 9 42.85 -9.99 61.95
N PHE A 10 43.05 -8.68 61.84
CA PHE A 10 43.67 -7.94 60.76
C PHE A 10 45.21 -7.98 60.85
N HIS A 11 45.89 -8.21 59.73
CA HIS A 11 47.33 -7.92 59.64
C HIS A 11 47.50 -6.46 59.20
N GLU A 12 48.11 -5.65 60.07
CA GLU A 12 48.53 -4.29 59.75
C GLU A 12 49.97 -4.33 59.23
N ASP A 13 50.13 -4.08 57.93
CA ASP A 13 51.42 -3.65 57.39
C ASP A 13 51.39 -2.12 57.21
N GLN A 14 52.56 -1.47 57.14
CA GLN A 14 52.70 0.00 57.19
C GLN A 14 51.78 0.81 56.25
N LYS A 15 51.19 0.21 55.21
CA LYS A 15 50.30 0.88 54.24
C LYS A 15 48.86 0.38 54.21
N ASN A 16 48.57 -0.84 54.66
CA ASN A 16 47.30 -1.50 54.36
C ASN A 16 46.69 -2.20 55.57
N LEU A 17 45.37 -2.13 55.66
CA LEU A 17 44.55 -2.89 56.57
C LEU A 17 43.99 -4.12 55.81
N THR A 18 44.38 -5.33 56.22
CA THR A 18 43.90 -6.58 55.57
C THR A 18 42.86 -7.29 56.44
N ILE A 19 41.69 -7.56 55.89
CA ILE A 19 40.59 -8.32 56.51
C ILE A 19 40.65 -9.77 56.05
N VAL A 20 40.60 -10.72 56.99
CA VAL A 20 40.66 -12.16 56.70
C VAL A 20 39.41 -12.86 57.21
N ILE A 21 38.64 -13.47 56.30
CA ILE A 21 37.50 -14.31 56.64
C ILE A 21 37.88 -15.76 56.38
N LYS A 22 37.92 -16.57 57.42
CA LYS A 22 38.28 -17.99 57.33
C LYS A 22 37.04 -18.85 57.13
N ASP A 23 37.10 -19.72 56.14
CA ASP A 23 36.15 -20.81 55.97
C ASP A 23 36.53 -21.97 56.89
N ILE A 24 35.60 -22.42 57.74
CA ILE A 24 35.85 -23.44 58.76
C ILE A 24 35.46 -24.84 58.27
N GLU A 25 34.55 -24.93 57.31
CA GLU A 25 34.03 -26.21 56.80
C GLU A 25 34.14 -26.23 55.27
N ASN A 26 35.05 -27.07 54.78
CA ASN A 26 35.64 -27.06 53.44
C ASN A 26 34.65 -27.45 52.30
N GLU A 27 33.56 -26.69 52.10
CA GLU A 27 32.59 -26.91 51.02
C GLU A 27 32.87 -26.00 49.81
N GLN A 28 33.33 -26.59 48.70
CA GLN A 28 33.84 -25.93 47.48
C GLN A 28 32.87 -24.99 46.71
N ASN A 29 31.64 -24.76 47.17
CA ASN A 29 30.62 -24.03 46.39
C ASN A 29 30.27 -22.62 46.89
N ILE A 30 30.72 -22.17 48.08
CA ILE A 30 30.27 -20.87 48.61
C ILE A 30 31.10 -19.67 48.12
N SER A 31 32.32 -19.90 47.64
CA SER A 31 33.21 -18.84 47.14
C SER A 31 32.66 -18.03 45.96
N LYS A 32 31.63 -18.53 45.25
CA LYS A 32 30.95 -17.81 44.16
C LYS A 32 29.94 -16.75 44.63
N TYR A 33 29.58 -16.69 45.92
CA TYR A 33 28.48 -15.86 46.42
C TYR A 33 28.90 -14.67 47.29
N ILE A 34 30.20 -14.55 47.59
CA ILE A 34 30.75 -13.47 48.42
C ILE A 34 31.53 -12.51 47.52
N CYS A 35 31.07 -11.26 47.41
CA CYS A 35 31.62 -10.32 46.42
C CYS A 35 32.25 -9.06 47.02
N GLY A 36 31.97 -8.70 48.28
CA GLY A 36 32.65 -7.56 48.91
C GLY A 36 32.16 -7.15 50.30
N LEU A 37 32.94 -6.26 50.93
CA LEU A 37 32.66 -5.64 52.23
C LEU A 37 32.27 -4.17 52.06
N TYR A 38 31.33 -3.69 52.87
CA TYR A 38 30.84 -2.31 52.84
C TYR A 38 31.10 -1.60 54.16
N LEU A 39 31.72 -0.41 54.08
CA LEU A 39 31.78 0.53 55.20
C LEU A 39 30.59 1.49 55.11
N GLU A 40 29.83 1.65 56.19
CA GLU A 40 28.70 2.60 56.24
C GLU A 40 28.92 3.62 57.36
N SER A 41 28.83 4.92 57.02
CA SER A 41 28.64 6.00 58.00
C SER A 41 27.23 6.57 57.91
N CYS A 42 26.80 7.24 59.00
CA CYS A 42 25.46 7.81 59.14
C CYS A 42 25.01 8.74 58.00
N ASN A 43 25.94 9.20 57.13
CA ASN A 43 25.68 10.09 55.99
C ASN A 43 25.93 9.46 54.60
N LYS A 44 25.76 8.14 54.43
CA LYS A 44 25.69 7.44 53.11
C LYS A 44 26.92 7.59 52.19
N LYS A 45 28.14 7.62 52.73
CA LYS A 45 29.35 7.30 51.92
C LYS A 45 29.74 5.83 52.13
N TYR A 46 29.89 5.10 51.03
CA TYR A 46 30.18 3.66 51.02
C TYR A 46 31.56 3.39 50.41
N PHE A 47 32.37 2.57 51.07
CA PHE A 47 33.56 1.95 50.47
C PHE A 47 33.29 0.47 50.24
N LEU A 48 33.48 0.01 49.01
CA LEU A 48 33.37 -1.40 48.63
C LEU A 48 34.77 -1.99 48.51
N CYS A 49 35.09 -2.94 49.38
CA CYS A 49 36.31 -3.74 49.26
C CYS A 49 35.96 -5.09 48.63
N ASN A 50 36.52 -5.38 47.47
CA ASN A 50 36.40 -6.70 46.85
C ASN A 50 37.20 -7.72 47.67
N LEU A 51 36.69 -8.95 47.74
CA LEU A 51 37.31 -10.04 48.48
C LEU A 51 37.94 -11.05 47.52
N ASP A 52 39.23 -11.34 47.69
CA ASP A 52 39.95 -12.38 46.97
C ASP A 52 39.94 -13.68 47.78
N TYR A 53 39.61 -14.81 47.15
CA TYR A 53 39.59 -16.12 47.82
C TYR A 53 40.88 -16.91 47.55
N TYR A 54 41.59 -17.28 48.62
CA TYR A 54 42.83 -18.06 48.55
C TYR A 54 43.05 -18.89 49.82
N ASN A 55 43.53 -20.14 49.72
CA ASN A 55 43.81 -21.04 50.86
C ASN A 55 42.70 -21.08 51.94
N ASN A 56 41.44 -21.30 51.52
CA ASN A 56 40.25 -21.35 52.39
C ASN A 56 40.01 -20.09 53.23
N LYS A 57 40.49 -18.95 52.73
CA LYS A 57 40.31 -17.63 53.34
C LYS A 57 39.92 -16.62 52.28
N PHE A 58 39.03 -15.70 52.62
CA PHE A 58 38.79 -14.50 51.85
C PHE A 58 39.64 -13.36 52.41
N TYR A 59 40.25 -12.60 51.52
CA TYR A 59 41.13 -11.48 51.81
C TYR A 59 40.56 -10.20 51.21
N GLY A 60 40.34 -9.19 52.05
CA GLY A 60 40.03 -7.83 51.60
C GLY A 60 41.13 -6.88 52.04
N LYS A 61 41.57 -5.98 51.16
CA LYS A 61 42.54 -4.92 51.50
C LYS A 61 41.89 -3.55 51.41
N ILE A 62 42.14 -2.72 52.42
CA ILE A 62 41.77 -1.31 52.44
C ILE A 62 43.03 -0.51 52.74
N GLU A 63 43.31 0.53 51.96
CA GLU A 63 44.50 1.35 52.19
C GLU A 63 44.32 2.22 53.45
N LYS A 64 45.37 2.32 54.28
CA LYS A 64 45.30 3.07 55.55
C LYS A 64 44.96 4.54 55.33
N LYS A 65 45.45 5.13 54.23
CA LYS A 65 45.16 6.51 53.83
C LYS A 65 43.66 6.74 53.56
N GLU A 66 42.97 5.79 52.93
CA GLU A 66 41.52 5.90 52.67
C GLU A 66 40.72 5.88 53.97
N LEU A 67 41.11 5.05 54.94
CA LEU A 67 40.51 5.01 56.27
C LEU A 67 40.78 6.29 57.09
N GLU A 68 41.98 6.85 57.01
CA GLU A 68 42.35 8.09 57.68
C GLU A 68 41.66 9.31 57.08
N GLU A 69 41.51 9.38 55.75
CA GLU A 69 40.70 10.42 55.09
C GLU A 69 39.21 10.27 55.46
N PHE A 70 38.69 9.04 55.51
CA PHE A 70 37.31 8.78 55.90
C PHE A 70 37.03 9.15 57.36
N SER A 71 37.94 8.89 58.28
CA SER A 71 37.79 9.23 59.70
C SER A 71 37.96 10.72 59.97
N LYS A 72 38.94 11.39 59.33
CA LYS A 72 39.16 12.86 59.46
C LYS A 72 37.97 13.69 59.00
N ILE A 73 37.28 13.27 57.94
CA ILE A 73 36.11 14.00 57.41
C ILE A 73 34.92 13.97 58.38
N ASN A 74 34.84 12.96 59.26
CA ASN A 74 33.62 12.68 60.01
C ASN A 74 33.79 12.52 61.55
N ASN A 75 35.01 12.68 62.08
CA ASN A 75 35.32 12.69 63.52
C ASN A 75 34.84 11.43 64.29
N PHE A 76 35.02 10.24 63.71
CA PHE A 76 34.53 8.98 64.29
C PHE A 76 35.59 8.23 65.10
N GLU A 77 35.31 7.98 66.38
CA GLU A 77 36.12 7.09 67.24
C GLU A 77 35.83 5.59 66.99
N ILE A 78 34.70 5.23 66.38
CA ILE A 78 34.29 3.84 66.12
C ILE A 78 33.86 3.67 64.65
N LEU A 79 34.49 2.73 63.93
CA LEU A 79 34.13 2.40 62.55
C LEU A 79 33.25 1.14 62.49
N LYS A 80 32.17 1.20 61.71
CA LYS A 80 31.14 0.16 61.64
C LYS A 80 31.10 -0.46 60.24
N PHE A 81 31.30 -1.77 60.15
CA PHE A 81 31.34 -2.51 58.88
C PHE A 81 30.08 -3.35 58.67
N LYS A 82 29.60 -3.41 57.42
CA LYS A 82 28.52 -4.28 56.94
C LYS A 82 29.03 -5.19 55.83
N ILE A 83 28.55 -6.43 55.79
CA ILE A 83 28.94 -7.40 54.76
C ILE A 83 27.76 -7.55 53.79
N LYS A 84 28.01 -7.44 52.48
CA LYS A 84 26.98 -7.64 51.45
C LYS A 84 27.32 -8.87 50.61
N PHE A 85 26.31 -9.69 50.39
CA PHE A 85 26.39 -10.85 49.51
C PHE A 85 25.70 -10.51 48.18
N LYS A 86 26.30 -10.93 47.06
CA LYS A 86 25.70 -10.77 45.73
C LYS A 86 25.60 -12.15 45.09
N PHE A 87 24.37 -12.57 44.81
CA PHE A 87 24.07 -13.87 44.20
C PHE A 87 23.96 -13.73 42.68
N ASN A 88 24.47 -14.70 41.93
CA ASN A 88 24.54 -14.64 40.46
C ASN A 88 23.39 -15.34 39.72
N ASN A 89 22.44 -16.01 40.40
CA ASN A 89 21.36 -16.74 39.75
C ASN A 89 19.99 -16.45 40.40
N ASP A 90 18.93 -16.50 39.59
CA ASP A 90 17.51 -16.17 39.85
C ASP A 90 16.79 -17.03 40.93
N GLU A 91 17.48 -17.50 41.97
CA GLU A 91 16.86 -18.19 43.10
C GLU A 91 16.34 -17.19 44.17
N PRO A 92 15.14 -17.42 44.73
CA PRO A 92 14.55 -16.50 45.69
C PRO A 92 15.31 -16.48 47.03
N PHE A 93 15.49 -15.29 47.58
CA PHE A 93 16.08 -15.06 48.89
C PHE A 93 15.09 -15.36 50.03
N LEU A 94 15.39 -16.35 50.88
CA LEU A 94 14.58 -16.69 52.07
C LEU A 94 15.38 -16.54 53.36
N GLY A 95 15.60 -15.28 53.74
CA GLY A 95 15.71 -14.82 55.13
C GLY A 95 17.02 -15.13 55.89
N ILE A 96 17.61 -14.05 56.43
CA ILE A 96 18.69 -14.11 57.43
C ILE A 96 18.09 -13.72 58.79
N LYS A 97 18.43 -14.44 59.86
CA LYS A 97 18.06 -14.08 61.24
C LYS A 97 19.31 -13.87 62.06
N TYR A 98 19.40 -12.73 62.75
CA TYR A 98 20.44 -12.50 63.76
C TYR A 98 20.05 -13.21 65.06
N ASP A 99 20.93 -14.08 65.55
CA ASP A 99 20.78 -14.69 66.86
C ASP A 99 21.63 -13.92 67.87
N LYS A 100 20.95 -13.07 68.66
CA LYS A 100 21.58 -12.26 69.71
C LYS A 100 22.26 -13.10 70.79
N GLN A 101 21.80 -14.33 71.06
CA GLN A 101 22.36 -15.17 72.12
C GLN A 101 23.69 -15.81 71.71
N LEU A 102 23.89 -16.04 70.41
CA LEU A 102 25.08 -16.70 69.86
C LEU A 102 26.04 -15.73 69.15
N THR A 103 25.75 -14.42 69.17
CA THR A 103 26.47 -13.37 68.43
C THR A 103 26.80 -13.79 67.00
N CYS A 104 25.82 -14.40 66.32
CA CYS A 104 26.00 -15.01 65.00
C CYS A 104 24.78 -14.77 64.10
N TRP A 105 25.01 -14.74 62.79
CA TRP A 105 23.93 -14.69 61.80
C TRP A 105 23.71 -16.09 61.21
N GLN A 106 22.45 -16.50 61.09
CA GLN A 106 22.09 -17.81 60.56
C GLN A 106 21.24 -17.68 59.28
N TRP A 107 21.65 -18.38 58.24
CA TRP A 107 20.90 -18.56 57.00
C TRP A 107 20.17 -19.91 57.04
N LYS A 108 18.83 -19.87 57.05
CA LYS A 108 18.01 -21.05 57.34
C LYS A 108 17.94 -22.07 56.20
N GLU A 109 17.95 -21.62 54.94
CA GLU A 109 17.77 -22.55 53.80
C GLU A 109 19.05 -23.27 53.36
N TYR A 110 20.21 -22.63 53.50
CA TYR A 110 21.48 -23.16 53.00
C TYR A 110 22.43 -23.56 54.13
N GLY A 111 21.95 -23.50 55.38
CA GLY A 111 22.65 -23.93 56.59
C GLY A 111 23.90 -23.12 56.97
N VAL A 112 24.16 -21.99 56.31
CA VAL A 112 25.35 -21.16 56.58
C VAL A 112 25.21 -20.42 57.91
N LYS A 113 26.25 -20.46 58.74
CA LYS A 113 26.31 -19.78 60.03
C LYS A 113 27.58 -18.92 60.13
N ILE A 114 27.41 -17.61 60.30
CA ILE A 114 28.52 -16.66 60.37
C ILE A 114 28.73 -16.28 61.83
N ILE A 115 29.91 -16.60 62.37
CA ILE A 115 30.28 -16.32 63.76
C ILE A 115 31.31 -15.21 63.74
N ALA A 116 30.94 -14.03 64.27
CA ALA A 116 31.88 -12.94 64.46
C ALA A 116 32.63 -13.16 65.79
N VAL A 117 33.96 -13.17 65.74
CA VAL A 117 34.78 -13.12 66.95
C VAL A 117 35.06 -11.65 67.23
N ASN A 118 34.60 -11.16 68.38
CA ASN A 118 34.93 -9.81 68.84
C ASN A 118 36.37 -9.79 69.35
N ASP A 119 37.33 -9.67 68.45
CA ASP A 119 38.69 -9.32 68.85
C ASP A 119 38.87 -7.80 68.74
N GLU A 120 39.12 -7.14 69.86
CA GLU A 120 39.47 -5.72 69.87
C GLU A 120 40.81 -5.51 69.17
N ILE A 121 40.84 -4.68 68.10
CA ILE A 121 42.09 -4.18 67.54
C ILE A 121 42.31 -2.76 68.02
N LYS A 122 43.38 -2.56 68.79
CA LYS A 122 43.98 -1.24 69.01
C LYS A 122 44.90 -0.92 67.83
N LEU A 123 44.37 -0.23 66.82
CA LEU A 123 45.16 0.41 65.78
C LEU A 123 45.72 1.73 66.33
N ILE A 124 47.05 1.88 66.29
CA ILE A 124 47.75 3.07 66.77
C ILE A 124 47.59 4.19 65.72
N ASN A 125 46.49 4.93 65.79
CA ASN A 125 46.43 6.31 65.33
C ASN A 125 45.32 7.07 66.09
N ASP A 126 45.55 8.31 66.50
CA ASP A 126 44.83 9.01 67.59
C ASP A 126 43.31 9.20 67.41
N ASN A 127 42.75 8.87 66.23
CA ASN A 127 41.36 9.15 65.89
C ASN A 127 40.43 7.93 65.79
N ILE A 128 40.91 6.68 65.65
CA ILE A 128 40.04 5.49 65.51
C ILE A 128 40.32 4.53 66.68
N LYS A 129 39.38 4.45 67.63
CA LYS A 129 39.54 3.68 68.88
C LYS A 129 38.91 2.28 68.82
N LYS A 130 37.96 2.02 67.91
CA LYS A 130 37.26 0.72 67.82
C LYS A 130 36.72 0.40 66.42
N ILE A 131 36.66 -0.87 66.06
CA ILE A 131 35.98 -1.37 64.84
C ILE A 131 34.89 -2.37 65.24
N GLU A 132 33.68 -2.23 64.71
CA GLU A 132 32.52 -3.12 64.98
C GLU A 132 31.85 -3.61 63.68
N PHE A 133 31.40 -4.87 63.62
CA PHE A 133 30.62 -5.42 62.50
C PHE A 133 29.13 -5.51 62.89
N ILE A 134 28.21 -4.99 62.07
CA ILE A 134 26.85 -4.69 62.56
C ILE A 134 25.72 -5.35 61.77
N GLU A 135 25.85 -5.59 60.47
CA GLU A 135 24.72 -6.08 59.67
C GLU A 135 25.12 -6.82 58.38
N ILE A 136 24.25 -7.75 57.98
CA ILE A 136 24.30 -8.50 56.72
C ILE A 136 22.99 -8.29 55.96
N PHE A 137 23.03 -7.82 54.72
CA PHE A 137 21.86 -7.68 53.85
C PHE A 137 22.11 -8.20 52.43
N GLY A 138 21.06 -8.77 51.82
CA GLY A 138 20.95 -9.01 50.38
C GLY A 138 19.90 -8.08 49.77
N GLU A 139 20.16 -7.53 48.58
CA GLU A 139 19.16 -6.75 47.83
C GLU A 139 18.26 -7.70 47.03
N TYR A 140 16.94 -7.51 47.14
CA TYR A 140 15.94 -8.23 46.35
C TYR A 140 15.30 -7.25 45.35
N GLU A 141 15.45 -7.50 44.05
CA GLU A 141 14.54 -6.93 43.05
C GLU A 141 13.31 -7.84 42.92
N PRO A 142 12.09 -7.33 43.11
CA PRO A 142 10.90 -8.16 43.05
C PRO A 142 10.55 -8.50 41.60
N GLN A 143 11.15 -9.56 41.05
CA GLN A 143 10.74 -10.12 39.76
C GLN A 143 9.45 -10.98 39.85
N ASN A 144 9.08 -11.46 41.05
CA ASN A 144 7.97 -12.40 41.21
C ASN A 144 6.63 -11.78 41.65
N PHE A 145 6.00 -11.01 40.76
CA PHE A 145 4.53 -10.80 40.75
C PHE A 145 3.84 -11.79 39.78
N GLU A 146 4.41 -12.98 39.59
CA GLU A 146 4.08 -13.87 38.47
C GLU A 146 2.71 -14.57 38.53
N ASN A 147 1.96 -14.47 39.64
CA ASN A 147 0.69 -15.20 39.79
C ASN A 147 -0.56 -14.30 39.87
N GLY A 148 -0.58 -13.24 39.05
CA GLY A 148 -1.75 -12.46 38.65
C GLY A 148 -2.81 -13.30 37.94
N ARG A 149 -3.85 -13.79 38.64
CA ARG A 149 -5.08 -14.25 37.96
C ARG A 149 -6.00 -13.06 37.71
N VAL A 150 -6.28 -12.77 36.44
CA VAL A 150 -7.35 -11.84 36.04
C VAL A 150 -8.60 -12.64 35.72
N ILE A 151 -9.57 -12.59 36.62
CA ILE A 151 -10.91 -13.13 36.39
C ILE A 151 -11.79 -11.94 36.01
N ILE A 152 -12.34 -12.01 34.80
CA ILE A 152 -13.33 -11.04 34.30
C ILE A 152 -14.68 -11.69 34.54
N ASN A 153 -15.39 -11.26 35.59
CA ASN A 153 -16.74 -11.74 35.85
C ASN A 153 -17.77 -10.84 35.15
N ARG A 154 -18.78 -11.48 34.56
CA ARG A 154 -20.01 -10.82 34.12
C ARG A 154 -21.01 -10.85 35.28
N THR A 155 -21.73 -9.76 35.51
CA THR A 155 -22.99 -9.79 36.26
C THR A 155 -24.14 -9.94 35.27
N GLU A 156 -25.21 -10.63 35.69
CA GLU A 156 -26.33 -11.02 34.81
C GLU A 156 -27.24 -9.85 34.40
N GLN A 157 -26.98 -8.61 34.83
CA GLN A 157 -27.94 -7.51 34.65
C GLN A 157 -27.39 -6.19 34.09
N ASN A 158 -26.10 -6.04 33.80
CA ASN A 158 -25.58 -4.90 33.00
C ASN A 158 -24.24 -5.25 32.34
N LYS A 159 -24.18 -5.23 30.99
CA LYS A 159 -23.04 -5.70 30.17
C LYS A 159 -21.88 -4.69 30.07
N ILE A 160 -21.50 -4.02 31.16
CA ILE A 160 -20.27 -3.20 31.22
C ILE A 160 -19.16 -4.03 31.87
N PHE A 161 -17.91 -3.84 31.45
CA PHE A 161 -16.76 -4.39 32.16
C PHE A 161 -16.72 -3.75 33.55
N ASP A 162 -17.24 -4.43 34.57
CA ASP A 162 -17.32 -3.80 35.87
C ASP A 162 -15.96 -3.83 36.58
N ASN A 163 -15.21 -4.95 36.53
CA ASN A 163 -14.09 -5.17 37.45
C ASN A 163 -12.84 -5.83 36.80
N ILE A 164 -11.63 -5.29 37.04
CA ILE A 164 -10.35 -6.02 36.88
C ILE A 164 -9.98 -6.62 38.23
N ILE A 165 -9.94 -7.95 38.31
CA ILE A 165 -9.49 -8.64 39.52
C ILE A 165 -8.01 -8.97 39.38
N LEU A 166 -7.17 -8.60 40.34
CA LEU A 166 -5.76 -9.02 40.45
C LEU A 166 -5.59 -9.94 41.64
N LYS A 167 -4.98 -11.10 41.42
CA LYS A 167 -4.58 -12.04 42.48
C LYS A 167 -3.06 -12.02 42.64
N SER A 168 -2.52 -11.86 43.85
CA SER A 168 -1.06 -11.97 44.06
C SER A 168 -0.75 -12.51 45.46
N ARG A 169 0.38 -13.20 45.61
CA ARG A 169 0.88 -13.70 46.91
C ARG A 169 1.51 -12.61 47.78
N LEU A 170 1.77 -11.43 47.20
CA LEU A 170 2.35 -10.27 47.91
C LEU A 170 1.28 -9.31 48.47
N LEU A 171 -0.01 -9.64 48.31
CA LEU A 171 -1.13 -8.78 48.68
C LEU A 171 -1.24 -8.52 50.18
N ASP A 172 -0.83 -9.49 51.01
CA ASP A 172 -0.89 -9.40 52.47
C ASP A 172 0.02 -8.29 53.04
N LYS A 173 0.90 -7.71 52.20
CA LYS A 173 1.83 -6.62 52.54
C LYS A 173 1.48 -5.28 51.90
N LEU A 174 0.41 -5.21 51.10
CA LEU A 174 -0.03 -4.00 50.42
C LEU A 174 -1.24 -3.41 51.15
N THR A 175 -1.14 -2.14 51.55
CA THR A 175 -2.29 -1.38 52.02
C THR A 175 -2.97 -0.68 50.84
N ASN A 176 -4.24 -0.31 51.01
CA ASN A 176 -5.04 0.42 50.01
C ASN A 176 -4.35 1.68 49.46
N GLU A 177 -3.36 2.24 50.16
CA GLU A 177 -2.68 3.48 49.77
C GLU A 177 -1.49 3.29 48.84
N ASN A 178 -1.03 2.05 48.68
CA ASN A 178 0.26 1.73 48.09
C ASN A 178 0.18 1.27 46.63
N TYR A 179 -0.95 1.35 45.93
CA TYR A 179 -1.01 0.98 44.51
C TYR A 179 -2.12 1.70 43.70
N ILE A 180 -1.90 1.84 42.38
CA ILE A 180 -2.88 2.36 41.39
C ILE A 180 -2.81 1.57 40.07
N LEU A 181 -3.90 1.55 39.31
CA LEU A 181 -3.95 0.94 37.99
C LEU A 181 -3.73 2.01 36.90
N VAL A 182 -2.86 1.73 35.94
CA VAL A 182 -2.43 2.69 34.91
C VAL A 182 -2.61 2.11 33.52
N PHE A 183 -3.34 2.83 32.66
CA PHE A 183 -3.50 2.52 31.24
C PHE A 183 -2.57 3.43 30.45
N ARG A 184 -1.70 2.88 29.61
CA ARG A 184 -0.86 3.66 28.71
C ARG A 184 -1.14 3.37 27.25
N ASP A 185 -1.36 4.42 26.50
CA ASP A 185 -1.40 4.39 25.04
C ASP A 185 -0.02 3.96 24.49
N ARG A 186 -0.01 3.00 23.56
CA ARG A 186 1.20 2.50 22.91
C ARG A 186 1.90 3.52 22.01
N LYS A 187 1.16 4.41 21.35
CA LYS A 187 1.77 5.37 20.41
C LYS A 187 2.08 6.70 21.08
N ASN A 188 1.12 7.24 21.81
CA ASN A 188 1.21 8.63 22.30
C ASN A 188 1.71 8.75 23.74
N LYS A 189 2.02 7.62 24.41
CA LYS A 189 2.47 7.54 25.81
C LYS A 189 1.57 8.24 26.84
N LYS A 190 0.34 8.63 26.48
CA LYS A 190 -0.67 9.17 27.41
C LYS A 190 -1.04 8.10 28.44
N SER A 191 -1.07 8.48 29.72
CA SER A 191 -1.46 7.61 30.83
C SER A 191 -2.79 8.04 31.44
N ILE A 192 -3.68 7.08 31.67
CA ILE A 192 -4.89 7.26 32.46
C ILE A 192 -4.76 6.42 33.72
N ASN A 193 -4.86 7.07 34.87
CA ASN A 193 -4.83 6.42 36.17
C ASN A 193 -6.26 6.12 36.60
N ILE A 194 -6.49 4.91 37.09
CA ILE A 194 -7.76 4.48 37.66
C ILE A 194 -7.57 4.35 39.15
N ASP A 195 -8.22 5.25 39.89
CA ASP A 195 -8.19 5.28 41.35
C ASP A 195 -9.07 4.18 41.97
N ARG A 196 -8.70 3.84 43.21
CA ARG A 196 -9.10 2.73 44.10
C ARG A 196 -10.61 2.41 44.09
N ASN A 197 -11.01 1.15 44.34
CA ASN A 197 -12.40 0.87 44.76
C ASN A 197 -12.65 -0.32 45.73
N PHE A 198 -11.84 -1.39 45.87
CA PHE A 198 -12.04 -2.40 46.94
C PHE A 198 -10.89 -3.42 47.12
N ILE A 199 -10.56 -3.81 48.36
CA ILE A 199 -9.76 -5.02 48.69
C ILE A 199 -10.71 -6.04 49.32
N ASP A 200 -10.76 -7.26 48.77
CA ASP A 200 -11.39 -8.40 49.45
C ASP A 200 -10.34 -9.14 50.29
N GLU A 201 -10.23 -8.74 51.57
CA GLU A 201 -9.25 -9.27 52.52
C GLU A 201 -9.38 -10.79 52.75
N LYS A 202 -10.56 -11.38 52.47
CA LYS A 202 -10.79 -12.82 52.69
C LYS A 202 -10.22 -13.70 51.58
N SER A 203 -9.85 -13.16 50.40
CA SER A 203 -9.52 -13.98 49.23
C SER A 203 -8.18 -13.71 48.53
N ASN A 204 -7.32 -12.85 49.10
CA ASN A 204 -6.07 -12.36 48.48
C ASN A 204 -6.31 -11.88 47.04
N LYS A 205 -7.24 -10.94 46.88
CA LYS A 205 -7.57 -10.31 45.59
C LYS A 205 -7.73 -8.80 45.75
N ILE A 206 -7.14 -8.06 44.81
CA ILE A 206 -7.46 -6.64 44.58
C ILE A 206 -8.50 -6.60 43.47
N ILE A 207 -9.57 -5.82 43.65
CA ILE A 207 -10.59 -5.63 42.62
C ILE A 207 -10.60 -4.14 42.24
N PHE A 208 -10.29 -3.85 40.97
CA PHE A 208 -10.45 -2.52 40.40
C PHE A 208 -11.78 -2.45 39.67
N ASN A 209 -12.76 -1.77 40.25
CA ASN A 209 -14.00 -1.48 39.56
C ASN A 209 -13.77 -0.33 38.59
N ILE A 210 -13.90 -0.59 37.28
CA ILE A 210 -13.79 0.43 36.24
C ILE A 210 -15.20 0.89 35.90
N ASN A 211 -15.53 2.12 36.26
CA ASN A 211 -16.85 2.66 35.96
C ASN A 211 -16.95 3.20 34.52
N SER A 212 -18.18 3.43 34.07
CA SER A 212 -18.48 3.98 32.74
C SER A 212 -17.80 5.32 32.46
N LYS A 213 -17.55 6.16 33.48
CA LYS A 213 -16.85 7.45 33.34
C LYS A 213 -15.36 7.28 33.02
N GLN A 214 -14.72 6.25 33.59
CA GLN A 214 -13.32 5.91 33.30
C GLN A 214 -13.16 5.28 31.91
N PHE A 215 -14.13 4.48 31.45
CA PHE A 215 -14.18 4.01 30.06
C PHE A 215 -14.31 5.13 29.04
N LYS A 216 -15.09 6.17 29.35
CA LYS A 216 -15.21 7.38 28.53
C LYS A 216 -13.91 8.16 28.38
N LEU A 217 -12.96 8.04 29.31
CA LEU A 217 -11.63 8.65 29.16
C LEU A 217 -10.78 7.88 28.16
N LEU A 218 -10.89 6.55 28.16
CA LEU A 218 -10.25 5.68 27.18
C LEU A 218 -10.83 5.89 25.77
N SER A 219 -12.11 6.31 25.66
CA SER A 219 -12.81 6.51 24.37
C SER A 219 -12.27 7.61 23.47
N TYR A 220 -11.42 8.50 23.97
CA TYR A 220 -10.89 9.63 23.19
C TYR A 220 -9.72 9.27 22.25
N ASN A 221 -8.96 8.19 22.52
CA ASN A 221 -7.86 7.77 21.65
C ASN A 221 -8.17 6.36 21.12
N LYS A 222 -8.54 6.27 19.84
CA LYS A 222 -8.94 5.05 19.10
C LYS A 222 -7.77 4.06 18.90
N GLU A 223 -7.15 3.65 20.00
CA GLU A 223 -5.79 3.09 20.05
C GLU A 223 -5.69 1.85 20.96
N VAL A 224 -4.48 1.29 21.04
CA VAL A 224 -4.16 0.13 21.88
C VAL A 224 -3.58 0.59 23.21
N TRP A 225 -4.22 0.16 24.30
CA TRP A 225 -3.85 0.52 25.67
C TRP A 225 -3.18 -0.65 26.40
N ASN A 226 -1.99 -0.43 26.94
CA ASN A 226 -1.29 -1.37 27.80
C ASN A 226 -1.66 -1.12 29.27
N VAL A 227 -1.80 -2.18 30.05
CA VAL A 227 -2.24 -2.10 31.45
C VAL A 227 -1.08 -2.38 32.40
N TYR A 228 -0.90 -1.48 33.37
CA TYR A 228 0.12 -1.52 34.39
C TYR A 228 -0.50 -1.37 35.78
N ILE A 229 0.18 -1.88 36.79
CA ILE A 229 -0.03 -1.52 38.19
C ILE A 229 1.21 -0.75 38.67
N GLN A 230 0.99 0.41 39.27
CA GLN A 230 2.03 1.15 39.98
C GLN A 230 1.88 0.89 41.47
N ILE A 231 2.98 0.62 42.16
CA ILE A 231 3.02 0.30 43.58
C ILE A 231 4.02 1.23 44.27
N LYS A 232 3.60 1.93 45.32
CA LYS A 232 4.45 2.79 46.15
C LYS A 232 4.86 2.05 47.43
N LEU A 233 6.15 1.78 47.60
CA LEU A 233 6.73 1.14 48.78
C LEU A 233 7.94 1.95 49.24
N ASN A 234 7.98 2.34 50.52
CA ASN A 234 9.10 3.07 51.13
C ASN A 234 9.60 4.24 50.26
N GLU A 235 8.67 5.11 49.86
CA GLU A 235 8.90 6.28 49.00
C GLU A 235 9.34 6.02 47.54
N LYS A 236 9.49 4.76 47.12
CA LYS A 236 9.78 4.39 45.72
C LYS A 236 8.53 3.89 45.00
N VAL A 237 8.41 4.24 43.71
CA VAL A 237 7.31 3.80 42.84
C VAL A 237 7.83 2.72 41.89
N TYR A 238 7.18 1.56 41.92
CA TYR A 238 7.43 0.44 41.03
C TYR A 238 6.28 0.32 40.03
N GLU A 239 6.57 0.05 38.77
CA GLU A 239 5.55 -0.13 37.74
C GLU A 239 5.68 -1.50 37.08
N LEU A 240 4.58 -2.24 37.05
CA LEU A 240 4.56 -3.62 36.59
C LEU A 240 3.47 -3.82 35.54
N ARG A 241 3.81 -4.42 34.41
CA ARG A 241 2.85 -4.74 33.36
C ARG A 241 2.06 -6.00 33.71
N ILE A 242 0.75 -5.95 33.56
CA ILE A 242 -0.14 -7.02 34.03
C ILE A 242 -0.20 -8.14 32.98
N LYS A 243 0.04 -9.40 33.38
CA LYS A 243 -0.18 -10.58 32.54
C LYS A 243 -1.66 -11.01 32.59
N SER A 244 -2.22 -11.41 31.44
CA SER A 244 -3.57 -11.96 31.32
C SER A 244 -3.53 -13.48 31.28
N SER A 245 -4.32 -14.14 32.14
CA SER A 245 -4.52 -15.58 32.12
C SER A 245 -5.59 -16.04 31.11
N ASN A 246 -6.43 -15.12 30.61
CA ASN A 246 -7.49 -15.41 29.65
C ASN A 246 -7.08 -14.98 28.24
N LYS A 247 -7.06 -15.95 27.31
CA LYS A 247 -6.71 -15.72 25.90
C LYS A 247 -7.86 -15.16 25.05
N LYS A 248 -9.11 -15.23 25.52
CA LYS A 248 -10.30 -14.74 24.80
C LYS A 248 -11.23 -13.99 25.76
N VAL A 249 -11.45 -12.71 25.48
CA VAL A 249 -12.49 -11.89 26.13
C VAL A 249 -13.44 -11.44 25.04
N THR A 250 -14.74 -11.56 25.28
CA THR A 250 -15.79 -11.13 24.35
C THR A 250 -15.73 -9.61 24.22
N PRO A 251 -15.81 -9.05 23.00
CA PRO A 251 -15.84 -7.61 22.81
C PRO A 251 -17.08 -6.99 23.47
N GLN A 252 -16.98 -5.74 23.89
CA GLN A 252 -18.05 -4.96 24.51
C GLN A 252 -18.29 -3.66 23.75
N LEU A 253 -19.53 -3.21 23.72
CA LEU A 253 -19.89 -1.93 23.13
C LEU A 253 -19.78 -0.82 24.18
N ILE A 254 -19.10 0.28 23.83
CA ILE A 254 -18.97 1.48 24.69
C ILE A 254 -19.48 2.69 23.90
N ILE A 255 -20.16 3.60 24.61
CA ILE A 255 -20.68 4.85 24.04
C ILE A 255 -19.93 6.02 24.66
N ASP A 256 -19.38 6.89 23.83
CA ASP A 256 -18.74 8.12 24.31
C ASP A 256 -19.76 9.23 24.64
N ASN A 257 -19.26 10.38 25.11
CA ASN A 257 -20.09 11.54 25.45
C ASN A 257 -20.73 12.23 24.22
N LYS A 258 -20.34 11.86 23.00
CA LYS A 258 -20.88 12.35 21.73
C LYS A 258 -21.82 11.32 21.07
N ASN A 259 -22.24 10.30 21.82
CA ASN A 259 -23.08 9.18 21.35
C ASN A 259 -22.45 8.40 20.17
N GLN A 260 -21.12 8.29 20.10
CA GLN A 260 -20.44 7.41 19.16
C GLN A 260 -20.20 6.03 19.77
N LEU A 261 -20.42 4.99 18.96
CA LEU A 261 -20.26 3.59 19.35
C LEU A 261 -18.84 3.09 19.10
N TYR A 262 -18.27 2.42 20.09
CA TYR A 262 -16.96 1.80 20.03
C TYR A 262 -17.02 0.35 20.44
N ASN A 263 -16.24 -0.48 19.75
CA ASN A 263 -15.97 -1.84 20.13
C ASN A 263 -14.70 -1.88 20.99
N PHE A 264 -14.88 -2.22 22.27
CA PHE A 264 -13.81 -2.38 23.25
C PHE A 264 -13.52 -3.86 23.47
N ARG A 265 -12.25 -4.26 23.32
CA ARG A 265 -11.84 -5.65 23.48
C ARG A 265 -10.57 -5.76 24.30
N ALA A 266 -10.65 -6.53 25.38
CA ALA A 266 -9.49 -6.99 26.12
C ALA A 266 -8.83 -8.19 25.41
N TYR A 267 -7.51 -8.23 25.37
CA TYR A 267 -6.77 -9.36 24.82
C TYR A 267 -5.40 -9.54 25.49
N ALA A 268 -4.90 -10.77 25.44
CA ALA A 268 -3.53 -11.09 25.82
C ALA A 268 -2.61 -10.91 24.60
N THR A 269 -1.50 -10.22 24.78
CA THR A 269 -0.41 -10.14 23.79
C THR A 269 0.33 -11.48 23.66
N LYS A 270 1.25 -11.61 22.69
CA LYS A 270 2.05 -12.83 22.46
C LYS A 270 2.83 -13.26 23.72
N ASP A 271 3.29 -12.28 24.51
CA ASP A 271 4.01 -12.49 25.77
C ASP A 271 3.07 -12.56 26.99
N ASN A 272 1.77 -12.82 26.75
CA ASN A 272 0.69 -12.92 27.73
C ASN A 272 0.40 -11.64 28.52
N TYR A 273 0.83 -10.44 28.10
CA TYR A 273 0.42 -9.19 28.76
C TYR A 273 -1.01 -8.77 28.39
N LEU A 274 -1.75 -8.23 29.35
CA LEU A 274 -3.08 -7.66 29.14
C LEU A 274 -2.97 -6.34 28.37
N SER A 275 -3.77 -6.22 27.31
CA SER A 275 -3.96 -5.01 26.53
C SER A 275 -5.43 -4.86 26.15
N PHE A 276 -5.85 -3.62 25.93
CA PHE A 276 -7.18 -3.30 25.43
C PHE A 276 -7.06 -2.64 24.06
N ILE A 277 -7.95 -3.00 23.14
CA ILE A 277 -8.10 -2.34 21.85
C ILE A 277 -9.49 -1.75 21.75
N MET A 278 -9.55 -0.54 21.22
CA MET A 278 -10.80 0.14 20.95
C MET A 278 -10.87 0.54 19.47
N ARG A 279 -12.00 0.25 18.83
CA ARG A 279 -12.24 0.57 17.42
C ARG A 279 -13.63 1.14 17.26
N ASP A 280 -13.85 1.91 16.20
CA ASP A 280 -15.19 2.36 15.83
C ASP A 280 -16.10 1.14 15.60
N TYR A 281 -17.33 1.19 16.11
CA TYR A 281 -18.34 0.18 15.87
C TYR A 281 -19.45 0.75 15.00
N SER A 282 -19.68 0.12 13.86
CA SER A 282 -20.85 0.34 13.04
C SER A 282 -21.79 -0.86 13.21
N PRO A 283 -23.09 -0.64 13.53
CA PRO A 283 -24.09 -1.69 13.47
C PRO A 283 -24.09 -2.35 12.10
N LYS A 284 -24.21 -3.68 12.07
CA LYS A 284 -24.37 -4.42 10.82
C LYS A 284 -25.85 -4.63 10.57
N THR A 285 -26.32 -4.11 9.43
CA THR A 285 -27.67 -4.29 8.90
C THR A 285 -27.65 -5.51 8.01
N LEU A 286 -28.12 -6.65 8.51
CA LEU A 286 -28.02 -7.94 7.83
C LEU A 286 -29.34 -8.32 7.17
N ILE A 287 -29.28 -8.85 5.94
CA ILE A 287 -30.43 -9.48 5.27
C ILE A 287 -30.50 -10.94 5.68
N ASN A 288 -31.66 -11.37 6.19
CA ASN A 288 -31.95 -12.75 6.55
C ASN A 288 -32.64 -13.48 5.39
N SER A 289 -33.62 -12.84 4.74
CA SER A 289 -34.31 -13.37 3.57
C SER A 289 -34.72 -12.26 2.60
N LEU A 290 -34.86 -12.65 1.34
CA LEU A 290 -35.29 -11.80 0.24
C LEU A 290 -36.30 -12.60 -0.60
N ASP A 291 -37.58 -12.25 -0.46
CA ASP A 291 -38.68 -12.92 -1.16
C ASP A 291 -39.30 -12.01 -2.22
N PHE A 292 -39.66 -12.60 -3.35
CA PHE A 292 -40.27 -11.90 -4.48
C PHE A 292 -41.71 -12.36 -4.67
N ASP A 293 -42.62 -11.39 -4.77
CA ASP A 293 -44.01 -11.59 -5.20
C ASP A 293 -44.25 -10.72 -6.45
N GLU A 294 -45.37 -10.93 -7.16
CA GLU A 294 -45.60 -10.37 -8.50
C GLU A 294 -45.39 -8.85 -8.60
N ASN A 295 -45.71 -8.08 -7.54
CA ASN A 295 -45.60 -6.61 -7.51
C ASN A 295 -44.87 -6.05 -6.28
N LYS A 296 -44.25 -6.88 -5.44
CA LYS A 296 -43.56 -6.42 -4.23
C LYS A 296 -42.34 -7.26 -3.93
N ILE A 297 -41.36 -6.63 -3.27
CA ILE A 297 -40.24 -7.32 -2.66
C ILE A 297 -40.43 -7.29 -1.15
N LEU A 298 -40.24 -8.45 -0.55
CA LEU A 298 -40.19 -8.61 0.88
C LEU A 298 -38.76 -8.85 1.32
N ILE A 299 -38.31 -8.02 2.25
CA ILE A 299 -36.96 -8.08 2.79
C ILE A 299 -37.07 -8.27 4.29
N GLU A 300 -36.64 -9.42 4.78
CA GLU A 300 -36.50 -9.63 6.20
C GLU A 300 -35.02 -9.55 6.56
N GLY A 301 -34.71 -8.76 7.56
CA GLY A 301 -33.36 -8.53 8.00
C GLY A 301 -33.26 -8.46 9.51
N SER A 302 -32.03 -8.43 9.98
CA SER A 302 -31.69 -8.28 11.38
C SER A 302 -30.64 -7.18 11.53
N LEU A 303 -30.72 -6.46 12.63
CA LEU A 303 -29.69 -5.51 13.03
C LEU A 303 -28.80 -6.22 14.06
N ASP A 304 -27.60 -6.60 13.65
CA ASP A 304 -26.61 -7.26 14.51
C ASP A 304 -25.90 -6.20 15.37
N ILE A 305 -26.37 -6.09 16.61
CA ILE A 305 -25.84 -5.20 17.62
C ILE A 305 -25.51 -6.02 18.86
N LEU A 306 -24.28 -5.84 19.35
CA LEU A 306 -23.74 -6.52 20.54
C LEU A 306 -24.36 -6.04 21.88
N ALA A 307 -25.58 -5.48 21.89
CA ALA A 307 -26.23 -4.89 23.06
C ALA A 307 -27.70 -5.31 23.18
N ASP A 308 -28.15 -5.56 24.41
CA ASP A 308 -29.59 -5.55 24.72
C ASP A 308 -29.99 -4.08 24.98
N ASN A 309 -31.12 -3.63 24.41
CA ASN A 309 -32.11 -2.70 25.01
C ASN A 309 -32.79 -1.75 24.01
N GLU A 310 -33.99 -1.33 24.42
CA GLU A 310 -35.13 -0.68 23.77
C GLU A 310 -34.86 0.66 23.04
N ASP A 311 -33.66 1.23 23.16
CA ASP A 311 -33.29 2.55 22.62
C ASP A 311 -32.76 2.52 21.17
N ILE A 312 -32.79 1.35 20.54
CA ILE A 312 -32.36 1.15 19.15
C ILE A 312 -33.55 0.78 18.28
N SER A 313 -33.93 1.70 17.40
CA SER A 313 -35.03 1.48 16.47
C SER A 313 -34.70 1.98 15.07
N ILE A 314 -35.29 1.33 14.08
CA ILE A 314 -35.26 1.81 12.71
C ILE A 314 -36.40 2.83 12.61
N VAL A 315 -36.05 4.08 12.34
CA VAL A 315 -37.01 5.20 12.29
C VAL A 315 -37.72 5.23 10.95
N SER A 316 -36.97 5.03 9.87
CA SER A 316 -37.52 4.96 8.53
C SER A 316 -36.57 4.24 7.58
N SER A 317 -37.10 3.86 6.43
CA SER A 317 -36.36 3.27 5.32
C SER A 317 -36.69 4.00 4.03
N CYS A 318 -35.72 4.12 3.14
CA CYS A 318 -35.93 4.70 1.82
C CYS A 318 -35.04 4.03 0.77
N LEU A 319 -35.43 4.16 -0.49
CA LEU A 319 -34.65 3.74 -1.63
C LEU A 319 -33.89 4.96 -2.18
N LYS A 320 -32.55 4.95 -2.13
CA LYS A 320 -31.69 6.07 -2.57
C LYS A 320 -30.81 5.70 -3.76
N SER A 321 -30.58 6.64 -4.67
CA SER A 321 -29.61 6.47 -5.77
C SER A 321 -28.17 6.44 -5.26
N ILE A 322 -27.22 6.03 -6.09
CA ILE A 322 -25.77 6.13 -5.80
C ILE A 322 -25.36 7.56 -5.45
N ASP A 323 -25.96 8.56 -6.10
CA ASP A 323 -25.64 9.98 -5.89
C ASP A 323 -26.30 10.57 -4.63
N GLY A 324 -27.05 9.75 -3.87
CA GLY A 324 -27.66 10.11 -2.59
C GLY A 324 -29.07 10.69 -2.69
N GLU A 325 -29.64 10.77 -3.88
CA GLU A 325 -31.02 11.24 -4.08
C GLU A 325 -32.03 10.19 -3.62
N GLU A 326 -33.02 10.60 -2.83
CA GLU A 326 -34.09 9.73 -2.35
C GLU A 326 -35.13 9.50 -3.45
N LEU A 327 -35.26 8.26 -3.91
CA LEU A 327 -36.23 7.86 -4.93
C LEU A 327 -37.60 7.61 -4.32
N LEU A 328 -37.66 6.92 -3.18
CA LEU A 328 -38.92 6.50 -2.55
C LEU A 328 -38.75 6.35 -1.05
N SER A 329 -39.64 6.94 -0.25
CA SER A 329 -39.81 6.62 1.16
C SER A 329 -40.60 5.30 1.29
N ILE A 330 -40.11 4.37 2.09
CA ILE A 330 -40.77 3.07 2.30
C ILE A 330 -41.60 3.15 3.59
N GLU A 331 -42.93 3.12 3.45
CA GLU A 331 -43.86 3.28 4.57
C GLU A 331 -44.12 1.97 5.35
N ASP A 332 -43.98 0.82 4.69
CA ASP A 332 -44.25 -0.51 5.27
C ASP A 332 -42.99 -1.14 5.93
N LEU A 333 -42.52 -0.51 7.00
CA LEU A 333 -41.46 -1.03 7.87
C LEU A 333 -42.05 -1.64 9.15
N GLN A 334 -41.88 -2.93 9.37
CA GLN A 334 -42.25 -3.62 10.61
C GLN A 334 -40.99 -4.02 11.38
N GLN A 335 -40.98 -3.81 12.70
CA GLN A 335 -39.83 -4.11 13.56
C GLN A 335 -40.26 -4.98 14.75
N ARG A 336 -39.49 -6.03 15.07
CA ARG A 336 -39.69 -6.90 16.24
C ARG A 336 -38.36 -7.27 16.88
N ILE A 337 -38.27 -7.13 18.20
CA ILE A 337 -37.10 -7.51 18.97
C ILE A 337 -37.32 -8.91 19.55
N TYR A 338 -36.41 -9.84 19.27
CA TYR A 338 -36.45 -11.21 19.81
C TYR A 338 -35.03 -11.66 20.19
N ASN A 339 -34.83 -12.12 21.43
CA ASN A 339 -33.52 -12.53 21.97
C ASN A 339 -32.39 -11.49 21.78
N GLY A 340 -32.71 -10.19 21.92
CA GLY A 340 -31.75 -9.09 21.72
C GLY A 340 -31.41 -8.78 20.25
N ILE A 341 -31.94 -9.56 19.30
CA ILE A 341 -31.80 -9.29 17.87
C ILE A 341 -33.00 -8.48 17.40
N ASN A 342 -32.72 -7.32 16.82
CA ASN A 342 -33.74 -6.45 16.28
C ASN A 342 -34.01 -6.84 14.82
N ASN A 343 -35.07 -7.62 14.61
CA ASN A 343 -35.49 -8.07 13.30
C ASN A 343 -36.42 -7.03 12.68
N PHE A 344 -36.26 -6.80 11.38
CA PHE A 344 -37.11 -5.91 10.62
C PHE A 344 -37.60 -6.57 9.34
N LYS A 345 -38.72 -6.07 8.86
CA LYS A 345 -39.38 -6.49 7.63
C LYS A 345 -39.73 -5.25 6.83
N ILE A 346 -39.21 -5.17 5.62
CA ILE A 346 -39.43 -4.07 4.69
C ILE A 346 -40.21 -4.63 3.51
N ILE A 347 -41.35 -4.02 3.20
CA ILE A 347 -42.12 -4.31 1.99
C ILE A 347 -41.90 -3.14 1.03
N ILE A 348 -41.36 -3.45 -0.15
CA ILE A 348 -41.24 -2.46 -1.23
C ILE A 348 -42.30 -2.79 -2.27
N ASN A 349 -43.29 -1.91 -2.40
CA ASN A 349 -44.32 -2.03 -3.43
C ASN A 349 -43.89 -1.27 -4.69
N PHE A 350 -43.73 -2.00 -5.80
CA PHE A 350 -43.32 -1.41 -7.07
C PHE A 350 -44.39 -0.51 -7.70
N ASP A 351 -45.62 -0.59 -7.21
CA ASP A 351 -46.69 0.32 -7.61
C ASP A 351 -46.44 1.76 -7.14
N GLU A 352 -45.64 1.99 -6.11
CA GLU A 352 -45.34 3.33 -5.62
C GLU A 352 -44.28 4.03 -6.49
N ILE A 353 -43.38 3.26 -7.10
CA ILE A 353 -42.44 3.73 -8.13
C ILE A 353 -43.21 4.34 -9.32
N LYS A 354 -44.49 3.95 -9.55
CA LYS A 354 -45.35 4.49 -10.63
C LYS A 354 -45.63 5.99 -10.53
N LYS A 355 -45.52 6.61 -9.35
CA LYS A 355 -45.89 8.02 -9.11
C LYS A 355 -44.76 9.00 -9.46
N ASN A 356 -43.50 8.55 -9.43
CA ASN A 356 -42.34 9.40 -9.73
C ASN A 356 -42.11 9.46 -11.25
N LYS A 357 -42.33 10.65 -11.82
CA LYS A 357 -42.19 10.89 -13.26
C LYS A 357 -40.74 11.24 -13.59
N HIS A 358 -40.22 10.49 -14.57
CA HIS A 358 -38.96 10.65 -15.31
C HIS A 358 -37.70 9.99 -14.69
N ASN A 359 -37.08 9.12 -15.49
CA ASN A 359 -35.70 8.63 -15.36
C ASN A 359 -35.31 7.80 -14.11
N ILE A 360 -36.05 6.72 -13.85
CA ILE A 360 -35.75 5.75 -12.76
C ILE A 360 -34.69 4.69 -13.12
N GLU A 361 -34.01 4.81 -14.26
CA GLU A 361 -32.96 3.86 -14.65
C GLU A 361 -31.70 4.13 -13.82
N GLY A 362 -31.24 3.14 -13.09
CA GLY A 362 -30.10 3.32 -12.19
C GLY A 362 -29.92 2.19 -11.19
N GLU A 363 -28.92 2.37 -10.34
CA GLU A 363 -28.63 1.51 -9.20
C GLU A 363 -29.04 2.22 -7.92
N TYR A 364 -29.83 1.53 -7.09
CA TYR A 364 -30.41 2.08 -5.87
C TYR A 364 -30.12 1.20 -4.66
N TYR A 365 -29.83 1.82 -3.51
CA TYR A 365 -29.63 1.15 -2.23
C TYR A 365 -30.83 1.34 -1.33
N ILE A 366 -31.08 0.36 -0.47
CA ILE A 366 -31.96 0.57 0.67
C ILE A 366 -31.15 1.21 1.78
N ASN A 367 -31.56 2.41 2.16
CA ASN A 367 -30.99 3.16 3.24
C ASN A 367 -31.94 3.14 4.45
N LEU A 368 -31.41 2.77 5.60
CA LEU A 368 -32.10 2.70 6.88
C LEU A 368 -31.64 3.87 7.77
N LYS A 369 -32.59 4.66 8.25
CA LYS A 369 -32.35 5.65 9.31
C LYS A 369 -32.53 4.96 10.65
N ILE A 370 -31.41 4.69 11.32
CA ILE A 370 -31.40 4.00 12.61
C ILE A 370 -31.21 5.03 13.71
N LYS A 371 -32.14 5.07 14.66
CA LYS A 371 -32.00 5.80 15.91
C LYS A 371 -31.23 4.92 16.89
N LEU A 372 -30.06 5.39 17.27
CA LEU A 372 -29.23 4.82 18.31
C LEU A 372 -29.27 5.82 19.47
N TYR A 373 -30.09 5.56 20.48
CA TYR A 373 -30.33 6.48 21.59
C TYR A 373 -30.84 7.84 21.09
N ASN A 374 -30.06 8.93 21.23
CA ASN A 374 -30.45 10.29 20.82
C ASN A 374 -29.91 10.72 19.45
N LYS A 375 -29.33 9.80 18.67
CA LYS A 375 -28.74 10.12 17.36
C LYS A 375 -29.35 9.25 16.26
N ILE A 376 -29.73 9.89 15.16
CA ILE A 376 -30.15 9.20 13.94
C ILE A 376 -28.95 9.13 13.01
N SER A 377 -28.68 7.96 12.43
CA SER A 377 -27.62 7.76 11.44
C SER A 377 -28.12 6.86 10.33
N GLU A 378 -27.61 7.08 9.12
CA GLU A 378 -28.00 6.37 7.91
C GLU A 378 -27.07 5.19 7.66
N TYR A 379 -27.64 4.02 7.37
CA TYR A 379 -26.91 2.80 7.07
C TYR A 379 -27.50 2.14 5.83
N ASN A 380 -26.65 1.66 4.93
CA ASN A 380 -27.10 0.85 3.80
C ASN A 380 -27.37 -0.58 4.26
N LEU A 381 -28.29 -1.26 3.59
CA LEU A 381 -28.61 -2.65 3.90
C LEU A 381 -27.50 -3.59 3.40
N GLU A 382 -26.89 -4.36 4.32
CA GLU A 382 -25.82 -5.32 4.02
C GLU A 382 -26.33 -6.77 3.96
N PHE A 383 -25.68 -7.63 3.19
CA PHE A 383 -26.06 -9.05 3.08
C PHE A 383 -25.32 -9.93 4.09
N ASN A 384 -26.06 -10.84 4.71
CA ASN A 384 -25.51 -11.86 5.59
C ASN A 384 -25.18 -13.14 4.82
N SER A 385 -24.05 -13.16 4.12
CA SER A 385 -23.45 -14.46 3.78
C SER A 385 -22.36 -14.76 4.79
N ASP A 386 -22.54 -15.85 5.52
CA ASP A 386 -21.54 -16.42 6.40
C ASP A 386 -20.29 -16.81 5.59
N GLY A 387 -19.42 -15.83 5.32
CA GLY A 387 -18.02 -16.02 4.95
C GLY A 387 -17.67 -16.60 3.57
N ILE A 388 -18.60 -16.91 2.66
CA ILE A 388 -18.23 -17.69 1.46
C ILE A 388 -17.88 -16.83 0.22
N PHE A 389 -18.33 -15.59 0.08
CA PHE A 389 -18.03 -14.81 -1.15
C PHE A 389 -17.74 -13.34 -0.87
N LYS A 390 -16.49 -13.00 -0.57
CA LYS A 390 -16.04 -11.60 -0.44
C LYS A 390 -15.81 -10.89 -1.78
N GLU A 391 -15.84 -11.62 -2.90
CA GLU A 391 -15.51 -11.08 -4.23
C GLU A 391 -16.56 -11.36 -5.33
N ASP A 392 -17.59 -12.18 -5.06
CA ASP A 392 -18.58 -12.52 -6.09
C ASP A 392 -19.82 -11.63 -6.04
N VAL A 393 -20.22 -11.14 -7.22
CA VAL A 393 -21.51 -10.46 -7.43
C VAL A 393 -22.58 -11.54 -7.52
N ILE A 394 -23.48 -11.59 -6.53
CA ILE A 394 -24.64 -12.49 -6.57
C ILE A 394 -25.80 -11.70 -7.19
N THR A 395 -26.31 -12.18 -8.32
CA THR A 395 -27.45 -11.59 -9.02
C THR A 395 -28.68 -12.46 -8.78
N TYR A 396 -29.72 -11.87 -8.18
CA TYR A 396 -31.00 -12.54 -7.95
C TYR A 396 -31.84 -12.57 -9.24
N PRO A 397 -32.84 -13.45 -9.34
CA PRO A 397 -33.77 -13.47 -10.47
C PRO A 397 -34.33 -12.07 -10.74
N THR A 398 -34.24 -11.63 -11.99
CA THR A 398 -34.81 -10.37 -12.43
C THR A 398 -36.33 -10.44 -12.39
N VAL A 399 -36.96 -9.52 -11.66
CA VAL A 399 -38.42 -9.34 -11.72
C VAL A 399 -38.73 -8.46 -12.93
N ILE A 400 -39.53 -8.98 -13.85
CA ILE A 400 -39.99 -8.23 -15.02
C ILE A 400 -41.41 -7.77 -14.77
N LEU A 401 -41.58 -6.46 -14.71
CA LEU A 401 -42.85 -5.80 -14.47
C LEU A 401 -43.55 -5.54 -15.81
N ASN A 402 -44.43 -6.47 -16.24
CA ASN A 402 -45.06 -6.47 -17.57
C ASN A 402 -46.33 -5.59 -17.67
N ASN A 403 -47.03 -5.32 -16.55
CA ASN A 403 -48.31 -4.57 -16.54
C ASN A 403 -48.16 -3.03 -16.55
N TYR A 404 -47.03 -2.52 -17.03
CA TYR A 404 -46.63 -1.12 -16.86
C TYR A 404 -46.59 -0.38 -18.21
N LYS A 405 -46.71 0.96 -18.18
CA LYS A 405 -46.48 1.83 -19.36
C LYS A 405 -45.05 1.70 -19.94
N TYR A 406 -44.14 1.08 -19.19
CA TYR A 406 -42.77 0.76 -19.56
C TYR A 406 -42.41 -0.64 -19.08
N PRO A 407 -41.76 -1.48 -19.89
CA PRO A 407 -41.25 -2.76 -19.43
C PRO A 407 -39.99 -2.50 -18.60
N ILE A 408 -40.09 -2.62 -17.28
CA ILE A 408 -38.98 -2.40 -16.35
C ILE A 408 -38.55 -3.74 -15.79
N SER A 409 -37.24 -3.95 -15.71
CA SER A 409 -36.63 -5.03 -14.96
C SER A 409 -36.01 -4.48 -13.68
N ILE A 410 -36.27 -5.18 -12.58
CA ILE A 410 -35.65 -4.90 -11.30
C ILE A 410 -34.77 -6.10 -10.98
N THR A 411 -33.47 -5.85 -10.92
CA THR A 411 -32.45 -6.88 -10.68
C THR A 411 -31.74 -6.57 -9.36
N PRO A 412 -32.12 -7.24 -8.27
CA PRO A 412 -31.38 -7.20 -7.02
C PRO A 412 -30.01 -7.83 -7.24
N THR A 413 -28.97 -7.06 -6.93
CA THR A 413 -27.58 -7.41 -7.14
C THR A 413 -26.82 -7.15 -5.85
N TYR A 414 -26.05 -8.13 -5.41
CA TYR A 414 -25.15 -7.97 -4.29
C TYR A 414 -23.78 -7.51 -4.78
N LYS A 415 -23.30 -6.36 -4.29
CA LYS A 415 -21.99 -5.82 -4.68
C LYS A 415 -21.32 -5.13 -3.49
N LYS A 416 -20.06 -5.49 -3.21
CA LYS A 416 -19.26 -4.92 -2.11
C LYS A 416 -20.03 -4.86 -0.78
N MET A 417 -20.66 -5.96 -0.38
CA MET A 417 -21.46 -6.06 0.85
C MET A 417 -22.83 -5.37 0.89
N ASN A 418 -23.24 -4.63 -0.14
CA ASN A 418 -24.54 -3.95 -0.18
C ASN A 418 -25.54 -4.66 -1.12
N LEU A 419 -26.83 -4.63 -0.75
CA LEU A 419 -27.94 -4.98 -1.66
C LEU A 419 -28.29 -3.78 -2.54
N ILE A 420 -28.15 -3.96 -3.85
CA ILE A 420 -28.41 -2.94 -4.87
C ILE A 420 -29.59 -3.38 -5.73
N PHE A 421 -30.59 -2.52 -5.88
CA PHE A 421 -31.66 -2.71 -6.85
C PHE A 421 -31.27 -2.00 -8.13
N LYS A 422 -30.93 -2.79 -9.14
CA LYS A 422 -30.72 -2.27 -10.48
C LYS A 422 -32.06 -2.20 -11.20
N ILE A 423 -32.50 -0.99 -11.50
CA ILE A 423 -33.72 -0.73 -12.27
C ILE A 423 -33.29 -0.43 -13.71
N ASP A 424 -33.61 -1.34 -14.63
CA ASP A 424 -33.33 -1.20 -16.06
C ASP A 424 -34.66 -1.15 -16.83
N ASN A 425 -34.68 -0.45 -17.96
CA ASN A 425 -35.79 -0.57 -18.91
C ASN A 425 -35.49 -1.67 -19.93
N GLU A 426 -36.39 -2.64 -20.03
CA GLU A 426 -36.31 -3.78 -20.95
C GLU A 426 -36.61 -3.41 -22.42
N PHE A 427 -37.05 -2.17 -22.69
CA PHE A 427 -37.27 -1.69 -24.06
C PHE A 427 -35.94 -1.69 -24.82
N LYS A 428 -35.77 -2.70 -25.68
CA LYS A 428 -34.59 -2.90 -26.53
C LYS A 428 -34.97 -2.64 -27.98
N ILE A 429 -34.13 -1.85 -28.66
CA ILE A 429 -34.19 -1.68 -30.11
C ILE A 429 -32.96 -2.33 -30.73
N ASP A 430 -33.20 -3.31 -31.57
CA ASP A 430 -32.16 -4.02 -32.30
C ASP A 430 -32.14 -3.58 -33.76
N PHE A 431 -30.94 -3.40 -34.31
CA PHE A 431 -30.71 -3.19 -35.72
C PHE A 431 -31.12 -4.43 -36.51
N PHE A 432 -32.02 -4.26 -37.48
CA PHE A 432 -32.58 -5.34 -38.27
C PHE A 432 -31.96 -5.41 -39.68
N LYS A 433 -31.94 -4.30 -40.43
CA LYS A 433 -31.35 -4.23 -41.78
C LYS A 433 -30.92 -2.82 -42.14
N GLY A 434 -30.01 -2.69 -43.10
CA GLY A 434 -29.54 -1.38 -43.60
C GLY A 434 -29.31 -1.38 -45.11
N LYS A 435 -29.79 -0.35 -45.81
CA LYS A 435 -29.63 -0.17 -47.26
C LYS A 435 -29.09 1.22 -47.61
N LEU A 436 -28.03 1.27 -48.43
CA LEU A 436 -27.52 2.52 -48.99
C LEU A 436 -28.37 2.88 -50.21
N LYS A 437 -28.94 4.07 -50.20
CA LYS A 437 -29.63 4.68 -51.33
C LYS A 437 -28.78 5.82 -51.88
N LYS A 438 -29.16 6.38 -53.03
CA LYS A 438 -28.39 7.41 -53.75
C LYS A 438 -28.06 8.65 -52.90
N LYS A 439 -28.94 9.04 -51.96
CA LYS A 439 -28.80 10.25 -51.12
C LYS A 439 -28.95 10.02 -49.61
N CYS A 440 -29.21 8.79 -49.17
CA CYS A 440 -29.43 8.49 -47.76
C CYS A 440 -29.06 7.05 -47.41
N ILE A 441 -28.90 6.79 -46.12
CA ILE A 441 -28.83 5.46 -45.55
C ILE A 441 -30.18 5.15 -44.93
N GLU A 442 -30.80 4.07 -45.39
CA GLU A 442 -31.98 3.50 -44.75
C GLU A 442 -31.53 2.53 -43.65
N ILE A 443 -31.89 2.80 -42.40
CA ILE A 443 -31.69 1.91 -41.25
C ILE A 443 -33.06 1.43 -40.79
N THR A 444 -33.27 0.12 -40.73
CA THR A 444 -34.44 -0.48 -40.11
C THR A 444 -34.05 -1.09 -38.77
N CYS A 445 -34.76 -0.71 -37.72
CA CYS A 445 -34.61 -1.26 -36.39
C CYS A 445 -35.90 -1.94 -35.97
N LYS A 446 -35.80 -2.98 -35.14
CA LYS A 446 -36.91 -3.77 -34.65
C LYS A 446 -37.00 -3.63 -33.13
N GLN A 447 -38.20 -3.41 -32.62
CA GLN A 447 -38.45 -3.50 -31.17
C GLN A 447 -38.44 -4.96 -30.71
N ASN A 448 -37.80 -5.20 -29.56
CA ASN A 448 -37.67 -6.53 -28.98
C ASN A 448 -38.48 -6.59 -27.68
N LEU A 449 -39.81 -6.68 -27.82
CA LEU A 449 -40.78 -6.77 -26.72
C LEU A 449 -41.83 -7.85 -27.01
N LYS A 450 -42.36 -8.46 -25.93
CA LYS A 450 -43.46 -9.44 -26.04
C LYS A 450 -44.75 -8.80 -26.53
N ASP A 451 -45.05 -7.60 -26.04
CA ASP A 451 -46.20 -6.80 -26.45
C ASP A 451 -45.73 -5.56 -27.22
N ASN A 452 -46.14 -5.47 -28.48
CA ASN A 452 -45.76 -4.36 -29.35
C ASN A 452 -46.47 -3.07 -28.92
N ILE A 453 -45.71 -2.10 -28.43
CA ILE A 453 -46.26 -0.78 -28.13
C ILE A 453 -46.55 -0.08 -29.48
N LYS A 454 -47.83 0.27 -29.67
CA LYS A 454 -48.31 1.04 -30.82
C LYS A 454 -48.22 2.54 -30.50
N ASP A 455 -48.19 3.38 -31.54
CA ASP A 455 -48.25 4.84 -31.44
C ASP A 455 -47.06 5.47 -30.68
N ILE A 456 -45.83 5.08 -31.07
CA ILE A 456 -44.59 5.67 -30.56
C ILE A 456 -43.96 6.55 -31.64
N ASN A 457 -43.78 7.84 -31.34
CA ASN A 457 -42.94 8.72 -32.15
C ASN A 457 -41.46 8.43 -31.86
N SER A 458 -40.60 8.61 -32.87
CA SER A 458 -39.17 8.34 -32.71
C SER A 458 -38.28 9.24 -33.55
N GLU A 459 -37.13 9.58 -32.99
CA GLU A 459 -36.07 10.37 -33.61
C GLU A 459 -34.74 9.62 -33.47
N ILE A 460 -33.87 9.70 -34.47
CA ILE A 460 -32.54 9.06 -34.45
C ILE A 460 -31.45 10.13 -34.34
N ASN A 461 -30.47 9.90 -33.47
CA ASN A 461 -29.39 10.84 -33.21
C ASN A 461 -28.04 10.12 -33.19
N LEU A 462 -26.96 10.86 -33.48
CA LEU A 462 -25.59 10.36 -33.39
C LEU A 462 -24.86 11.01 -32.21
N TYR A 463 -24.28 10.20 -31.34
CA TYR A 463 -23.56 10.66 -30.15
C TYR A 463 -22.08 10.23 -30.16
N CYS A 464 -21.18 11.18 -29.88
CA CYS A 464 -19.75 10.96 -29.65
C CYS A 464 -19.40 11.13 -28.15
N LYS A 465 -18.27 10.56 -27.70
CA LYS A 465 -17.84 10.51 -26.28
C LYS A 465 -17.65 11.88 -25.58
N ASN A 466 -17.62 12.99 -26.31
CA ASN A 466 -17.38 14.33 -25.77
C ASN A 466 -18.67 15.19 -25.74
N ASP A 467 -19.86 14.59 -25.61
CA ASP A 467 -21.19 15.25 -25.58
C ASP A 467 -21.54 16.16 -26.76
N GLN A 468 -20.80 16.08 -27.87
CA GLN A 468 -21.24 16.65 -29.14
C GLN A 468 -22.24 15.69 -29.80
N SER A 469 -23.53 15.97 -29.61
CA SER A 469 -24.61 15.31 -30.35
C SER A 469 -24.75 15.95 -31.72
N VAL A 470 -24.83 15.12 -32.77
CA VAL A 470 -25.29 15.55 -34.08
C VAL A 470 -26.72 15.04 -34.19
N ASN A 471 -27.69 15.95 -34.02
CA ASN A 471 -29.10 15.62 -34.20
C ASN A 471 -29.35 15.32 -35.68
N ILE A 472 -29.78 14.09 -35.98
CA ILE A 472 -30.11 13.68 -37.35
C ILE A 472 -31.59 13.36 -37.40
N ILE A 473 -32.41 14.40 -37.42
CA ILE A 473 -33.86 14.25 -37.54
C ILE A 473 -34.15 13.61 -38.91
N SER A 474 -34.55 12.35 -38.92
CA SER A 474 -35.03 11.67 -40.13
C SER A 474 -36.45 11.17 -39.93
N ASN A 475 -37.37 11.65 -40.77
CA ASN A 475 -38.78 11.26 -40.81
C ASN A 475 -38.98 9.74 -40.81
N LEU A 476 -39.99 9.28 -40.07
CA LEU A 476 -40.30 7.86 -39.87
C LEU A 476 -41.67 7.45 -40.42
N LYS A 477 -41.78 6.17 -40.83
CA LYS A 477 -43.02 5.39 -40.90
C LYS A 477 -42.86 4.17 -39.99
N GLN A 478 -43.69 4.03 -38.95
CA GLN A 478 -43.75 2.83 -38.12
C GLN A 478 -44.57 1.77 -38.88
N ASN A 479 -43.96 0.62 -39.19
CA ASN A 479 -44.65 -0.50 -39.83
C ASN A 479 -44.61 -1.71 -38.90
N GLY A 480 -45.62 -1.83 -38.02
CA GLY A 480 -45.68 -2.86 -37.00
C GLY A 480 -44.51 -2.73 -36.00
N GLU A 481 -43.65 -3.75 -35.93
CA GLU A 481 -42.52 -3.84 -34.99
C GLU A 481 -41.27 -3.07 -35.45
N ASN A 482 -41.30 -2.50 -36.66
CA ASN A 482 -40.11 -1.93 -37.31
C ASN A 482 -40.16 -0.41 -37.39
N PHE A 483 -39.06 0.21 -36.99
CA PHE A 483 -38.75 1.62 -37.18
C PHE A 483 -37.81 1.78 -38.38
N VAL A 484 -38.20 2.59 -39.37
CA VAL A 484 -37.38 2.83 -40.58
C VAL A 484 -36.93 4.29 -40.64
N TYR A 485 -35.62 4.50 -40.60
CA TYR A 485 -34.96 5.80 -40.64
C TYR A 485 -34.25 6.01 -41.97
N ASN A 486 -34.47 7.14 -42.65
CA ASN A 486 -33.73 7.52 -43.85
C ASN A 486 -32.79 8.69 -43.53
N ILE A 487 -31.53 8.39 -43.23
CA ILE A 487 -30.51 9.36 -42.81
C ILE A 487 -29.85 9.96 -44.05
N PRO A 488 -30.01 11.27 -44.34
CA PRO A 488 -29.32 11.94 -45.45
C PRO A 488 -27.81 11.78 -45.37
N LEU A 489 -27.16 11.52 -46.53
CA LEU A 489 -25.70 11.38 -46.60
C LEU A 489 -24.98 12.68 -46.21
N ASP A 490 -25.56 13.83 -46.58
CA ASP A 490 -25.00 15.16 -46.33
C ASP A 490 -24.84 15.45 -44.82
N LEU A 491 -25.74 14.93 -43.97
CA LEU A 491 -25.62 15.07 -42.51
C LEU A 491 -24.43 14.29 -41.93
N LEU A 492 -24.02 13.20 -42.60
CA LEU A 492 -22.87 12.40 -42.19
C LEU A 492 -21.55 13.06 -42.60
N GLU A 493 -21.55 13.98 -43.56
CA GLU A 493 -20.34 14.71 -43.96
C GLU A 493 -19.78 15.56 -42.82
N ASN A 494 -20.63 16.06 -41.93
CA ASN A 494 -20.24 16.89 -40.79
C ASN A 494 -19.56 16.12 -39.65
N LEU A 495 -19.51 14.77 -39.72
CA LEU A 495 -18.83 13.98 -38.70
C LEU A 495 -17.31 14.24 -38.71
N LYS A 496 -16.70 14.24 -37.53
CA LYS A 496 -15.25 14.36 -37.37
C LYS A 496 -14.55 13.06 -37.75
N ILE A 497 -13.37 13.19 -38.37
CA ILE A 497 -12.57 12.06 -38.81
C ILE A 497 -11.97 11.35 -37.60
N GLY A 498 -12.06 10.01 -37.56
CA GLY A 498 -11.49 9.17 -36.51
C GLY A 498 -12.37 9.01 -35.26
N GLU A 499 -13.39 9.85 -35.10
CA GLU A 499 -14.35 9.77 -33.99
C GLU A 499 -15.39 8.66 -34.22
N MET A 500 -15.87 8.07 -33.13
CA MET A 500 -16.90 7.03 -33.15
C MET A 500 -18.23 7.60 -32.71
N TYR A 501 -19.23 7.51 -33.58
CA TYR A 501 -20.58 7.97 -33.30
C TYR A 501 -21.52 6.77 -33.12
N LYS A 502 -22.20 6.70 -31.97
CA LYS A 502 -23.21 5.68 -31.69
C LYS A 502 -24.56 6.17 -32.19
N PHE A 503 -25.35 5.26 -32.76
CA PHE A 503 -26.75 5.55 -33.06
C PHE A 503 -27.59 5.41 -31.80
N ASN A 504 -28.35 6.45 -31.51
CA ASN A 504 -29.31 6.51 -30.42
C ASN A 504 -30.68 6.86 -30.99
N ILE A 505 -31.73 6.28 -30.43
CA ILE A 505 -33.11 6.59 -30.78
C ILE A 505 -33.79 7.19 -29.55
N LYS A 506 -34.36 8.38 -29.74
CA LYS A 506 -35.30 8.99 -28.81
C LYS A 506 -36.71 8.52 -29.19
N LEU A 507 -37.38 7.81 -28.29
CA LEU A 507 -38.75 7.34 -28.42
C LEU A 507 -39.64 8.18 -27.52
N PHE A 508 -40.79 8.63 -28.01
CA PHE A 508 -41.69 9.43 -27.19
C PHE A 508 -43.16 9.30 -27.61
N ASN A 509 -44.05 9.52 -26.64
CA ASN A 509 -45.49 9.75 -26.83
C ASN A 509 -46.01 10.63 -25.68
N GLU A 510 -47.32 10.85 -25.58
CA GLU A 510 -47.92 11.67 -24.50
C GLU A 510 -47.59 11.19 -23.08
N LYS A 511 -47.18 9.93 -22.92
CA LYS A 511 -46.96 9.28 -21.63
C LYS A 511 -45.49 9.13 -21.28
N PHE A 512 -44.57 9.21 -22.26
CA PHE A 512 -43.15 8.95 -22.03
C PHE A 512 -42.17 9.55 -23.02
N GLU A 513 -40.91 9.68 -22.58
CA GLU A 513 -39.72 9.91 -23.40
C GLU A 513 -38.61 8.94 -22.97
N LEU A 514 -37.93 8.30 -23.94
CA LEU A 514 -36.85 7.33 -23.71
C LEU A 514 -35.73 7.51 -24.74
N ASN A 515 -34.47 7.45 -24.29
CA ASN A 515 -33.31 7.44 -25.19
C ASN A 515 -32.62 6.08 -25.13
N LYS A 516 -32.50 5.38 -26.27
CA LYS A 516 -31.89 4.03 -26.34
C LYS A 516 -30.87 3.94 -27.47
N ASN A 517 -29.70 3.38 -27.16
CA ASN A 517 -28.72 3.04 -28.19
C ASN A 517 -29.24 1.87 -29.03
N ILE A 518 -29.05 1.97 -30.35
CA ILE A 518 -29.40 0.88 -31.27
C ILE A 518 -28.39 -0.26 -31.07
N ARG A 519 -28.89 -1.44 -30.75
CA ARG A 519 -28.06 -2.64 -30.51
C ARG A 519 -27.96 -3.49 -31.77
N PHE A 520 -26.92 -4.30 -31.90
CA PHE A 520 -26.86 -5.37 -32.89
C PHE A 520 -27.50 -6.64 -32.32
N ASP A 521 -28.53 -7.17 -32.97
CA ASP A 521 -29.19 -8.41 -32.58
C ASP A 521 -28.20 -9.59 -32.53
N LYS A 522 -28.18 -10.33 -31.42
CA LYS A 522 -27.36 -11.53 -31.21
C LYS A 522 -28.08 -12.83 -31.59
N LYS A 523 -29.41 -12.91 -31.55
CA LYS A 523 -30.15 -14.19 -31.65
C LYS A 523 -30.22 -14.74 -33.08
N ASN A 524 -30.15 -13.88 -34.09
CA ASN A 524 -30.14 -14.30 -35.51
C ASN A 524 -28.74 -14.61 -36.08
N PHE A 525 -27.69 -14.65 -35.24
CA PHE A 525 -26.32 -14.84 -35.73
C PHE A 525 -25.91 -16.31 -35.94
N ASN A 526 -26.61 -17.26 -35.30
CA ASN A 526 -26.09 -18.63 -35.14
C ASN A 526 -26.81 -19.74 -35.92
N ASN A 527 -27.89 -19.48 -36.66
CA ASN A 527 -28.51 -20.52 -37.49
C ASN A 527 -28.63 -20.05 -38.94
N ASN A 528 -27.83 -20.69 -39.79
CA ASN A 528 -27.94 -20.84 -41.25
C ASN A 528 -28.81 -19.82 -42.01
N LYS A 529 -28.13 -18.96 -42.80
CA LYS A 529 -28.67 -18.21 -43.94
C LYS A 529 -29.86 -17.28 -43.64
N ARG A 530 -29.60 -16.18 -42.92
CA ARG A 530 -30.10 -14.83 -43.29
C ARG A 530 -29.22 -13.79 -42.61
N LEU A 531 -28.25 -13.31 -43.38
CA LEU A 531 -27.44 -12.13 -43.08
C LEU A 531 -28.33 -11.02 -42.54
N VAL A 532 -27.93 -10.37 -41.44
CA VAL A 532 -28.28 -8.96 -41.23
C VAL A 532 -27.90 -8.25 -42.53
N TYR A 533 -28.88 -7.93 -43.37
CA TYR A 533 -28.67 -7.45 -44.74
C TYR A 533 -28.19 -6.01 -44.62
N ILE A 534 -26.89 -5.85 -44.44
CA ILE A 534 -26.17 -4.60 -44.68
C ILE A 534 -25.64 -4.74 -46.10
N ASN A 535 -26.27 -4.07 -47.07
CA ASN A 535 -25.75 -4.06 -48.45
C ASN A 535 -24.38 -3.37 -48.57
N PHE A 536 -23.91 -2.69 -47.51
CA PHE A 536 -22.71 -1.85 -47.51
C PHE A 536 -22.13 -1.76 -46.09
N LYS A 537 -21.06 -2.51 -45.78
CA LYS A 537 -20.33 -2.33 -44.49
C LYS A 537 -19.54 -1.02 -44.46
N HIS A 538 -19.27 -0.47 -45.64
CA HIS A 538 -18.56 0.77 -45.84
C HIS A 538 -19.11 1.48 -47.08
N PHE A 539 -19.00 2.80 -47.10
CA PHE A 539 -19.40 3.62 -48.25
C PHE A 539 -18.58 4.90 -48.31
N ILE A 540 -18.61 5.56 -49.46
CA ILE A 540 -17.79 6.73 -49.75
C ILE A 540 -18.71 7.93 -50.01
N ILE A 541 -18.46 9.04 -49.34
CA ILE A 541 -19.10 10.33 -49.60
C ILE A 541 -17.99 11.37 -49.73
N ASN A 542 -17.96 12.14 -50.83
CA ASN A 542 -17.03 13.27 -51.04
C ASN A 542 -15.57 12.99 -50.65
N GLY A 543 -15.04 11.80 -50.97
CA GLY A 543 -13.64 11.46 -50.65
C GLY A 543 -13.38 10.99 -49.21
N SER A 544 -14.42 10.77 -48.40
CA SER A 544 -14.33 10.19 -47.05
C SER A 544 -14.96 8.78 -46.99
N LEU A 545 -14.31 7.85 -46.29
CA LEU A 545 -14.78 6.49 -46.05
C LEU A 545 -15.60 6.47 -44.76
N PHE A 546 -16.81 5.95 -44.82
CA PHE A 546 -17.65 5.74 -43.65
C PHE A 546 -17.73 4.25 -43.34
N LEU A 547 -17.48 3.88 -42.09
CA LEU A 547 -17.52 2.51 -41.58
C LEU A 547 -18.73 2.34 -40.66
N LEU A 548 -19.59 1.36 -40.95
CA LEU A 548 -20.72 0.98 -40.11
C LEU A 548 -20.44 -0.39 -39.47
N TYR A 549 -20.33 -0.46 -38.15
CA TYR A 549 -19.94 -1.70 -37.46
C TYR A 549 -20.42 -1.78 -36.01
N LYS A 550 -20.25 -2.97 -35.42
CA LYS A 550 -20.63 -3.29 -34.04
C LYS A 550 -19.50 -2.93 -33.08
N ASN A 551 -19.82 -2.16 -32.04
CA ASN A 551 -18.91 -1.89 -30.92
C ASN A 551 -19.64 -2.04 -29.57
N ASN A 552 -19.19 -2.95 -28.71
CA ASN A 552 -19.85 -3.29 -27.43
C ASN A 552 -21.38 -3.46 -27.56
N ASN A 553 -21.80 -4.25 -28.55
CA ASN A 553 -23.19 -4.47 -28.98
C ASN A 553 -23.94 -3.27 -29.57
N ASN A 554 -23.38 -2.06 -29.63
CA ASN A 554 -24.05 -0.91 -30.23
C ASN A 554 -23.72 -0.77 -31.73
N LEU A 555 -24.66 -0.20 -32.49
CA LEU A 555 -24.44 0.26 -33.87
C LEU A 555 -23.62 1.55 -33.86
N VAL A 556 -22.50 1.54 -34.58
CA VAL A 556 -21.57 2.68 -34.65
C VAL A 556 -21.26 3.02 -36.09
N ILE A 557 -21.17 4.33 -36.37
CA ILE A 557 -20.59 4.88 -37.59
C ILE A 557 -19.32 5.67 -37.28
N ARG A 558 -18.32 5.54 -38.16
CA ARG A 558 -17.05 6.28 -38.08
C ARG A 558 -16.66 6.80 -39.45
N LYS A 559 -16.31 8.09 -39.52
CA LYS A 559 -15.72 8.72 -40.70
C LYS A 559 -14.21 8.56 -40.69
N GLU A 560 -13.67 8.18 -41.83
CA GLU A 560 -12.25 7.98 -42.11
C GLU A 560 -11.90 8.76 -43.38
N ASN A 561 -10.68 9.30 -43.47
CA ASN A 561 -10.23 9.88 -44.74
C ASN A 561 -9.90 8.76 -45.73
N ILE A 562 -10.35 8.89 -46.99
CA ILE A 562 -9.87 8.00 -48.08
C ILE A 562 -8.39 8.29 -48.37
N LEU A 563 -7.96 9.51 -48.07
CA LEU A 563 -6.58 9.93 -48.15
C LEU A 563 -5.88 9.72 -46.80
N THR A 564 -4.96 8.76 -46.82
CA THR A 564 -4.11 8.23 -45.74
C THR A 564 -4.77 7.03 -45.02
N ASN A 565 -4.52 5.77 -45.32
CA ASN A 565 -3.22 5.25 -45.71
C ASN A 565 -3.23 3.77 -46.17
N GLY A 566 -4.31 3.00 -46.07
CA GLY A 566 -4.25 1.54 -46.31
C GLY A 566 -3.82 1.14 -47.74
N LYS A 567 -4.56 1.57 -48.77
CA LYS A 567 -4.27 1.18 -50.18
C LYS A 567 -3.03 1.91 -50.73
N ILE A 568 -2.89 3.20 -50.46
CA ILE A 568 -1.72 3.98 -50.91
C ILE A 568 -0.44 3.52 -50.20
N LEU A 569 -0.44 3.27 -48.88
CA LEU A 569 0.73 2.67 -48.23
C LEU A 569 1.01 1.27 -48.76
N LYS A 570 -0.02 0.46 -49.10
CA LYS A 570 0.21 -0.84 -49.76
C LYS A 570 0.91 -0.69 -51.09
N ILE A 571 0.49 0.26 -51.92
CA ILE A 571 1.13 0.56 -53.22
C ILE A 571 2.55 1.08 -53.00
N LYS A 572 2.73 2.12 -52.18
CA LYS A 572 4.05 2.67 -51.81
C LYS A 572 4.97 1.58 -51.27
N PHE A 573 4.49 0.72 -50.38
CA PHE A 573 5.26 -0.36 -49.80
C PHE A 573 5.64 -1.41 -50.85
N LYS A 574 4.70 -1.84 -51.71
CA LYS A 574 4.98 -2.75 -52.82
C LYS A 574 6.02 -2.17 -53.79
N LEU A 575 5.86 -0.92 -54.22
CA LEU A 575 6.79 -0.22 -55.09
C LEU A 575 8.17 -0.08 -54.42
N SER A 576 8.21 0.32 -53.15
CA SER A 576 9.47 0.44 -52.39
C SER A 576 10.18 -0.91 -52.26
N LYS A 577 9.44 -2.03 -52.14
CA LYS A 577 10.00 -3.38 -52.06
C LYS A 577 10.58 -3.83 -53.40
N ILE A 578 9.91 -3.53 -54.51
CA ILE A 578 10.41 -3.79 -55.87
C ILE A 578 11.68 -2.98 -56.11
N LEU A 579 11.64 -1.67 -55.84
CA LEU A 579 12.78 -0.78 -55.98
C LEU A 579 13.95 -1.22 -55.09
N ALA A 580 13.69 -1.59 -53.84
CA ALA A 580 14.70 -2.12 -52.93
C ALA A 580 15.36 -3.39 -53.48
N LYS A 581 14.59 -4.31 -54.07
CA LYS A 581 15.13 -5.53 -54.68
C LYS A 581 16.08 -5.22 -55.85
N ILE A 582 15.76 -4.22 -56.67
CA ILE A 582 16.59 -3.76 -57.79
C ILE A 582 17.85 -3.06 -57.24
N MET A 583 17.66 -2.13 -56.30
CA MET A 583 18.73 -1.29 -55.77
C MET A 583 19.70 -2.02 -54.83
N LYS A 584 19.29 -3.15 -54.24
CA LYS A 584 20.12 -3.92 -53.28
C LYS A 584 21.51 -4.25 -53.83
N LYS A 585 21.64 -4.51 -55.13
CA LYS A 585 22.93 -4.83 -55.78
C LYS A 585 23.92 -3.65 -55.80
N PHE A 586 23.43 -2.42 -55.72
CA PHE A 586 24.25 -1.20 -55.76
C PHE A 586 24.65 -0.70 -54.37
N ILE A 587 24.16 -1.33 -53.31
CA ILE A 587 24.40 -0.92 -51.93
C ILE A 587 25.63 -1.66 -51.41
N LYS A 588 26.75 -0.94 -51.31
CA LYS A 588 28.04 -1.49 -50.84
C LYS A 588 28.14 -1.61 -49.31
N ASN A 589 27.52 -0.68 -48.57
CA ASN A 589 27.58 -0.67 -47.11
C ASN A 589 26.23 -1.12 -46.52
N PRO A 590 26.24 -1.86 -45.40
CA PRO A 590 25.00 -2.30 -44.78
C PRO A 590 24.17 -1.13 -44.27
N ILE A 591 22.85 -1.32 -44.25
CA ILE A 591 21.88 -0.32 -43.77
C ILE A 591 21.32 -0.79 -42.44
N TRP A 592 21.42 0.08 -41.43
CA TRP A 592 20.79 -0.12 -40.13
C TRP A 592 19.72 0.94 -39.92
N ILE A 593 18.57 0.51 -39.38
CA ILE A 593 17.48 1.41 -39.05
C ILE A 593 17.29 1.39 -37.55
N VAL A 594 17.36 2.58 -36.96
CA VAL A 594 17.24 2.81 -35.53
C VAL A 594 15.93 3.55 -35.27
N GLY A 595 15.27 3.25 -34.16
CA GLY A 595 14.14 4.01 -33.67
C GLY A 595 13.76 3.60 -32.26
N GLU A 596 12.97 4.44 -31.62
CA GLU A 596 12.42 4.17 -30.29
C GLU A 596 11.03 4.78 -30.13
N ASN A 597 10.31 4.32 -29.11
CA ASN A 597 9.02 4.83 -28.65
C ASN A 597 8.05 5.21 -29.79
N LEU A 598 7.75 4.24 -30.67
CA LEU A 598 6.82 4.41 -31.80
C LEU A 598 7.19 5.54 -32.78
N ALA A 599 8.47 5.92 -32.82
CA ALA A 599 9.01 7.05 -33.60
C ALA A 599 8.47 8.43 -33.16
N GLU A 600 7.93 8.55 -31.94
CA GLU A 600 7.35 9.79 -31.40
C GLU A 600 8.34 10.61 -30.55
N ILE A 601 9.38 9.95 -30.02
CA ILE A 601 10.35 10.52 -29.08
C ILE A 601 11.77 10.11 -29.52
N ALA A 602 12.76 10.96 -29.27
CA ALA A 602 14.18 10.70 -29.56
C ALA A 602 15.06 11.12 -28.37
N GLN A 603 15.08 10.31 -27.32
CA GLN A 603 15.79 10.59 -26.06
C GLN A 603 16.31 9.34 -25.34
N ASP A 604 16.28 8.16 -25.94
CA ASP A 604 16.61 6.89 -25.29
C ASP A 604 17.83 6.20 -25.96
N ASN A 605 18.01 4.91 -25.70
CA ASN A 605 19.12 4.09 -26.19
C ASN A 605 19.26 4.11 -27.71
N GLY A 606 18.15 4.19 -28.43
CA GLY A 606 18.15 4.24 -29.89
C GLY A 606 18.76 5.54 -30.38
N PHE A 607 18.32 6.68 -29.84
CA PHE A 607 18.89 7.97 -30.19
C PHE A 607 20.35 8.11 -29.77
N ALA A 608 20.71 7.69 -28.55
CA ALA A 608 22.11 7.72 -28.08
C ALA A 608 23.05 6.90 -28.98
N PHE A 609 22.64 5.68 -29.34
CA PHE A 609 23.42 4.82 -30.24
C PHE A 609 23.50 5.38 -31.67
N PHE A 610 22.38 5.89 -32.20
CA PHE A 610 22.32 6.53 -33.51
C PHE A 610 23.31 7.70 -33.59
N GLU A 611 23.24 8.62 -32.63
CA GLU A 611 24.10 9.79 -32.57
C GLU A 611 25.57 9.39 -32.50
N TYR A 612 25.93 8.47 -31.60
CA TYR A 612 27.30 7.95 -31.49
C TYR A 612 27.82 7.47 -32.86
N CYS A 613 27.02 6.70 -33.59
CA CYS A 613 27.48 6.14 -34.85
C CYS A 613 27.64 7.20 -35.96
N ILE A 614 26.77 8.22 -36.00
CA ILE A 614 26.89 9.33 -36.95
C ILE A 614 28.13 10.17 -36.63
N ASN A 615 28.32 10.53 -35.36
CA ASN A 615 29.44 11.37 -34.91
C ASN A 615 30.79 10.68 -35.10
N MET A 616 30.85 9.37 -34.87
CA MET A 616 32.05 8.55 -35.12
C MET A 616 32.23 8.14 -36.59
N LYS A 617 31.40 8.66 -37.51
CA LYS A 617 31.46 8.41 -38.96
C LYS A 617 31.59 6.92 -39.31
N LYS A 618 30.80 6.07 -38.63
CA LYS A 618 30.84 4.62 -38.86
C LYS A 618 30.51 4.31 -40.33
N ARG A 619 31.09 3.21 -40.84
CA ARG A 619 31.03 2.85 -42.27
C ARG A 619 29.60 2.53 -42.75
N GLU A 620 28.76 2.02 -41.85
CA GLU A 620 27.38 1.63 -42.12
C GLU A 620 26.49 2.84 -42.45
N LYS A 621 25.46 2.60 -43.26
CA LYS A 621 24.44 3.61 -43.54
C LYS A 621 23.35 3.53 -42.48
N ILE A 622 23.41 4.46 -41.53
CA ILE A 622 22.54 4.45 -40.36
C ILE A 622 21.45 5.51 -40.53
N TYR A 623 20.22 5.09 -40.31
CA TYR A 623 19.05 5.96 -40.39
C TYR A 623 18.21 5.88 -39.13
N TYR A 624 17.69 7.02 -38.68
CA TYR A 624 16.76 7.11 -37.56
C TYR A 624 15.33 7.29 -38.06
N VAL A 625 14.38 6.54 -37.53
CA VAL A 625 12.96 6.65 -37.91
C VAL A 625 12.24 7.60 -36.95
N SER A 626 11.60 8.63 -37.49
CA SER A 626 10.87 9.63 -36.70
C SER A 626 9.57 10.04 -37.37
N LYS A 627 8.51 10.29 -36.59
CA LYS A 627 7.34 11.02 -37.06
C LYS A 627 7.68 12.51 -37.24
N LYS A 628 6.88 13.22 -38.04
CA LYS A 628 7.04 14.67 -38.28
C LYS A 628 6.88 15.50 -37.01
N ASN A 629 5.96 15.10 -36.14
CA ASN A 629 5.64 15.77 -34.89
C ASN A 629 6.34 15.13 -33.68
N ASN A 630 7.59 14.67 -33.86
CA ASN A 630 8.38 14.13 -32.75
C ASN A 630 8.61 15.22 -31.70
N ILE A 631 8.48 14.87 -30.42
CA ILE A 631 8.63 15.79 -29.29
C ILE A 631 10.06 16.36 -29.26
N ASN A 632 11.06 15.54 -29.59
CA ASN A 632 12.49 15.86 -29.63
C ASN A 632 12.98 16.18 -31.05
N MET A 633 12.15 16.80 -31.89
CA MET A 633 12.55 17.10 -33.27
C MET A 633 13.76 18.05 -33.34
N GLN A 634 13.95 18.90 -32.33
CA GLN A 634 15.12 19.78 -32.22
C GLN A 634 16.42 18.98 -32.11
N ASP A 635 16.46 17.92 -31.29
CA ASP A 635 17.61 17.03 -31.12
C ASP A 635 17.95 16.24 -32.40
N LEU A 636 16.93 15.95 -33.23
CA LEU A 636 17.10 15.27 -34.51
C LEU A 636 17.49 16.21 -35.66
N SER A 637 17.28 17.52 -35.51
CA SER A 637 17.49 18.51 -36.58
C SER A 637 18.92 18.53 -37.14
N PRO A 638 20.01 18.36 -36.35
CA PRO A 638 21.37 18.29 -36.88
C PRO A 638 21.59 17.08 -37.81
N TYR A 639 20.76 16.05 -37.67
CA TYR A 639 20.89 14.75 -38.34
C TYR A 639 19.83 14.52 -39.43
N ILE A 640 19.10 15.55 -39.86
CA ILE A 640 17.90 15.42 -40.73
C ILE A 640 18.12 14.61 -42.01
N LYS A 641 19.35 14.59 -42.56
CA LYS A 641 19.71 13.79 -43.75
C LYS A 641 19.60 12.28 -43.50
N ASN A 642 19.84 11.86 -42.26
CA ASN A 642 19.79 10.50 -41.76
C ASN A 642 18.46 10.16 -41.09
N VAL A 643 17.52 11.12 -41.00
CA VAL A 643 16.18 10.87 -40.47
C VAL A 643 15.24 10.41 -41.60
N LEU A 644 14.46 9.38 -41.31
CA LEU A 644 13.43 8.82 -42.17
C LEU A 644 12.06 9.14 -41.58
N GLU A 645 11.29 9.97 -42.28
CA GLU A 645 9.91 10.26 -41.89
C GLU A 645 9.08 8.96 -41.87
N TYR A 646 8.44 8.68 -40.74
CA TYR A 646 7.62 7.49 -40.53
C TYR A 646 6.56 7.35 -41.65
N ASN A 647 6.39 6.11 -42.14
CA ASN A 647 5.53 5.78 -43.30
C ASN A 647 5.81 6.52 -44.64
N SER A 648 6.88 7.31 -44.75
CA SER A 648 7.30 7.86 -46.05
C SER A 648 7.78 6.76 -47.01
N PHE A 649 7.81 7.06 -48.32
CA PHE A 649 8.36 6.13 -49.30
C PHE A 649 9.84 5.82 -49.02
N LYS A 650 10.62 6.85 -48.63
CA LYS A 650 12.03 6.72 -48.23
C LYS A 650 12.17 5.73 -47.06
N HIS A 651 11.35 5.88 -46.01
CA HIS A 651 11.32 4.95 -44.89
C HIS A 651 11.03 3.50 -45.34
N MET A 652 9.98 3.27 -46.12
CA MET A 652 9.65 1.93 -46.59
C MET A 652 10.74 1.30 -47.47
N PHE A 653 11.37 2.12 -48.32
CA PHE A 653 12.47 1.70 -49.18
C PHE A 653 13.68 1.25 -48.35
N TYR A 654 14.15 2.09 -47.42
CA TYR A 654 15.26 1.72 -46.53
C TYR A 654 14.89 0.56 -45.60
N TYR A 655 13.66 0.48 -45.10
CA TYR A 655 13.18 -0.67 -44.31
C TYR A 655 13.33 -1.99 -45.07
N ASN A 656 12.96 -2.00 -46.35
CA ASN A 656 13.13 -3.19 -47.19
C ASN A 656 14.60 -3.56 -47.42
N LEU A 657 15.51 -2.58 -47.41
CA LEU A 657 16.95 -2.76 -47.57
C LEU A 657 17.71 -3.05 -46.27
N ALA A 658 17.12 -2.73 -45.11
CA ALA A 658 17.77 -2.84 -43.82
C ALA A 658 18.27 -4.26 -43.55
N GLN A 659 19.51 -4.35 -43.08
CA GLN A 659 20.13 -5.55 -42.53
C GLN A 659 19.58 -5.80 -41.12
N TYR A 660 19.62 -4.77 -40.27
CA TYR A 660 19.13 -4.83 -38.89
C TYR A 660 18.12 -3.74 -38.61
N LEU A 661 17.10 -4.11 -37.83
CA LEU A 661 16.20 -3.21 -37.12
C LEU A 661 16.71 -3.07 -35.69
N ILE A 662 17.15 -1.89 -35.31
CA ILE A 662 17.70 -1.57 -34.00
C ILE A 662 16.61 -0.81 -33.22
N ILE A 663 16.12 -1.41 -32.14
CA ILE A 663 14.92 -0.96 -31.44
C ILE A 663 15.12 -0.93 -29.92
N SER A 664 14.41 -0.06 -29.21
CA SER A 664 14.49 0.06 -27.74
C SER A 664 13.22 -0.41 -27.03
N HIS A 665 12.05 -0.08 -27.58
CA HIS A 665 10.74 -0.38 -26.96
C HIS A 665 10.03 -1.55 -27.66
N GLY A 666 10.17 -1.64 -28.97
CA GLY A 666 9.58 -2.73 -29.74
C GLY A 666 9.66 -2.50 -31.24
N ILE A 667 9.32 -3.53 -32.02
CA ILE A 667 9.50 -3.48 -33.48
C ILE A 667 8.74 -2.34 -34.17
N ARG A 668 7.67 -1.82 -33.55
CA ARG A 668 6.87 -0.70 -34.07
C ARG A 668 7.63 0.63 -34.10
N ASP A 669 8.72 0.73 -33.36
CA ASP A 669 9.62 1.88 -33.36
C ASP A 669 10.13 2.19 -34.77
N VAL A 670 10.36 1.15 -35.59
CA VAL A 670 10.90 1.28 -36.95
C VAL A 670 10.03 0.62 -38.01
N MET A 671 9.07 -0.23 -37.65
CA MET A 671 8.29 -0.96 -38.64
C MET A 671 7.17 -0.09 -39.26
N PRO A 672 7.07 -0.01 -40.60
CA PRO A 672 5.97 0.70 -41.26
C PRO A 672 4.58 0.23 -40.78
N ALA A 673 3.65 1.17 -40.62
CA ALA A 673 2.31 0.91 -40.09
C ALA A 673 1.55 -0.19 -40.86
N ILE A 674 1.80 -0.32 -42.16
CA ILE A 674 1.16 -1.33 -43.01
C ILE A 674 1.53 -2.79 -42.63
N LEU A 675 2.59 -2.97 -41.84
CA LEU A 675 3.06 -4.28 -41.36
C LEU A 675 2.71 -4.55 -39.89
N HIS A 676 2.05 -3.63 -39.17
CA HIS A 676 1.78 -3.80 -37.73
C HIS A 676 0.94 -5.03 -37.39
N ASN A 677 0.09 -5.49 -38.31
CA ASN A 677 -0.67 -6.74 -38.15
C ASN A 677 0.15 -8.01 -38.48
N LYS A 678 1.41 -7.85 -38.86
CA LYS A 678 2.33 -8.92 -39.29
C LYS A 678 3.56 -9.02 -38.39
N ILE A 679 3.53 -8.46 -37.18
CA ILE A 679 4.64 -8.52 -36.21
C ILE A 679 5.12 -9.96 -35.98
N ASN A 680 4.18 -10.90 -35.80
CA ASN A 680 4.48 -12.31 -35.55
C ASN A 680 5.03 -13.06 -36.78
N SER A 681 5.02 -12.42 -37.96
CA SER A 681 5.61 -12.96 -39.20
C SER A 681 6.75 -12.08 -39.70
N ASN A 682 7.37 -11.30 -38.79
CA ASN A 682 8.53 -10.50 -39.11
C ASN A 682 9.66 -11.38 -39.67
N ASN A 683 10.33 -10.89 -40.71
CA ASN A 683 11.44 -11.57 -41.36
C ASN A 683 12.74 -10.76 -41.32
N LYS A 684 12.76 -9.64 -40.60
CA LYS A 684 13.91 -8.75 -40.44
C LYS A 684 14.64 -9.06 -39.15
N GLU A 685 15.96 -9.16 -39.21
CA GLU A 685 16.80 -9.36 -38.03
C GLU A 685 16.79 -8.12 -37.12
N ILE A 686 16.75 -8.35 -35.82
CA ILE A 686 16.53 -7.33 -34.79
C ILE A 686 17.71 -7.29 -33.82
N ILE A 687 18.15 -6.08 -33.49
CA ILE A 687 19.00 -5.77 -32.34
C ILE A 687 18.12 -5.02 -31.34
N TYR A 688 17.96 -5.58 -30.15
CA TYR A 688 17.10 -5.02 -29.11
C TYR A 688 17.96 -4.30 -28.07
N LEU A 689 17.94 -2.98 -28.08
CA LEU A 689 18.70 -2.12 -27.16
C LEU A 689 18.05 -1.97 -25.79
N GLN A 690 16.76 -2.33 -25.66
CA GLN A 690 15.96 -2.20 -24.44
C GLN A 690 15.72 -0.73 -24.02
N HIS A 691 14.79 -0.51 -23.09
CA HIS A 691 14.39 0.83 -22.61
C HIS A 691 14.47 0.95 -21.08
N GLY A 692 14.98 -0.07 -20.39
CA GLY A 692 15.13 -0.10 -18.94
C GLY A 692 15.53 -1.49 -18.46
N ILE A 693 16.30 -1.55 -17.37
CA ILE A 693 16.85 -2.81 -16.85
C ILE A 693 15.71 -3.73 -16.38
N THR A 694 15.72 -4.97 -16.85
CA THR A 694 14.75 -6.01 -16.52
C THR A 694 15.10 -6.61 -15.16
N ALA A 695 14.43 -6.10 -14.12
CA ALA A 695 14.60 -6.58 -12.75
C ALA A 695 13.30 -6.48 -11.95
N MET A 696 12.83 -5.25 -11.72
CA MET A 696 11.77 -4.99 -10.75
C MET A 696 10.38 -5.48 -11.17
N LYS A 697 10.14 -5.65 -12.48
CA LYS A 697 8.84 -6.04 -13.06
C LYS A 697 8.99 -7.31 -13.91
N LYS A 698 8.14 -8.32 -13.67
CA LYS A 698 8.02 -9.45 -14.60
C LYS A 698 7.37 -9.01 -15.91
N VAL A 699 8.03 -9.33 -17.02
CA VAL A 699 7.55 -9.05 -18.38
C VAL A 699 7.51 -10.32 -19.20
N PHE A 700 6.47 -10.46 -20.02
CA PHE A 700 6.28 -11.63 -20.89
C PHE A 700 6.87 -11.37 -22.27
N PHE A 701 8.14 -11.72 -22.44
CA PHE A 701 8.91 -11.59 -23.68
C PHE A 701 9.95 -12.72 -23.72
N ASN A 702 10.24 -13.32 -24.88
CA ASN A 702 11.14 -14.48 -24.97
C ASN A 702 11.80 -14.62 -26.35
N LYS A 703 12.63 -15.65 -26.55
CA LYS A 703 13.32 -15.89 -27.83
C LYS A 703 12.40 -16.03 -29.05
N ASN A 704 11.13 -16.41 -28.87
CA ASN A 704 10.16 -16.56 -29.97
C ASN A 704 9.49 -15.23 -30.35
N SER A 705 9.65 -14.19 -29.54
CA SER A 705 9.15 -12.86 -29.84
C SER A 705 9.68 -12.36 -31.18
N TYR A 706 8.82 -11.68 -31.94
CA TYR A 706 9.11 -11.17 -33.28
C TYR A 706 9.59 -12.24 -34.27
N ASN A 707 9.01 -13.45 -34.21
CA ASN A 707 9.33 -14.58 -35.09
C ASN A 707 10.78 -15.06 -34.97
N SER A 708 11.30 -15.06 -33.75
CA SER A 708 12.67 -15.48 -33.42
C SER A 708 13.77 -14.74 -34.18
N LYS A 709 13.50 -13.47 -34.53
CA LYS A 709 14.44 -12.61 -35.27
C LYS A 709 15.31 -11.71 -34.40
N ILE A 710 15.25 -11.86 -33.08
CA ILE A 710 16.14 -11.14 -32.17
C ILE A 710 17.52 -11.79 -32.24
N LYS A 711 18.50 -11.09 -32.83
CA LYS A 711 19.88 -11.56 -32.95
C LYS A 711 20.71 -11.22 -31.73
N ARG A 712 20.48 -10.02 -31.19
CA ARG A 712 21.10 -9.51 -29.97
C ARG A 712 20.08 -8.78 -29.14
N PHE A 713 20.19 -8.93 -27.83
CA PHE A 713 19.42 -8.26 -26.82
C PHE A 713 20.42 -7.72 -25.80
N ILE A 714 20.47 -6.39 -25.68
CA ILE A 714 21.46 -5.68 -24.89
C ILE A 714 20.99 -5.63 -23.43
N VAL A 715 21.88 -6.00 -22.51
CA VAL A 715 21.66 -5.94 -21.06
C VAL A 715 22.84 -5.24 -20.36
N THR A 716 22.66 -4.88 -19.09
CA THR A 716 23.65 -4.11 -18.34
C THR A 716 24.54 -4.95 -17.43
N SER A 717 24.12 -6.17 -17.08
CA SER A 717 24.84 -7.03 -16.15
C SER A 717 24.68 -8.51 -16.42
N LYS A 718 25.59 -9.31 -15.85
CA LYS A 718 25.45 -10.77 -15.81
C LYS A 718 24.17 -11.22 -15.10
N ARG A 719 23.76 -10.54 -14.02
CA ARG A 719 22.51 -10.83 -13.28
C ARG A 719 21.28 -10.66 -14.16
N GLU A 720 21.21 -9.59 -14.95
CA GLU A 720 20.12 -9.38 -15.91
C GLU A 720 20.14 -10.46 -17.01
N LYS A 721 21.34 -10.80 -17.53
CA LYS A 721 21.49 -11.90 -18.49
C LYS A 721 20.91 -13.21 -17.97
N GLU A 722 21.18 -13.55 -16.71
CA GLU A 722 20.64 -14.77 -16.07
C GLU A 722 19.12 -14.75 -15.95
N ILE A 723 18.50 -13.58 -15.66
CA ILE A 723 17.04 -13.44 -15.67
C ILE A 723 16.48 -13.79 -17.06
N LEU A 724 17.07 -13.20 -18.11
CA LEU A 724 16.57 -13.38 -19.47
C LEU A 724 16.73 -14.83 -19.96
N VAL A 725 17.86 -15.46 -19.65
CA VAL A 725 18.13 -16.86 -20.06
C VAL A 725 17.26 -17.83 -19.25
N ASN A 726 17.31 -17.75 -17.92
CA ASN A 726 16.72 -18.77 -17.05
C ASN A 726 15.21 -18.60 -16.86
N GLN A 727 14.70 -17.36 -16.84
CA GLN A 727 13.31 -17.07 -16.53
C GLN A 727 12.49 -16.64 -17.75
N MET A 728 13.13 -16.04 -18.76
CA MET A 728 12.47 -15.57 -19.99
C MET A 728 12.80 -16.43 -21.22
N ASN A 729 13.56 -17.52 -21.07
CA ASN A 729 13.84 -18.49 -22.13
C ASN A 729 14.50 -17.87 -23.37
N PHE A 730 15.44 -16.94 -23.17
CA PHE A 730 16.36 -16.49 -24.22
C PHE A 730 17.52 -17.46 -24.40
N ASN A 731 18.05 -17.56 -25.62
CA ASN A 731 19.31 -18.27 -25.82
C ASN A 731 20.46 -17.38 -25.33
N GLU A 732 21.45 -17.97 -24.68
CA GLU A 732 22.53 -17.22 -24.05
C GLU A 732 23.30 -16.32 -25.04
N ASN A 733 23.55 -16.81 -26.25
CA ASN A 733 24.25 -16.08 -27.32
C ASN A 733 23.45 -14.89 -27.90
N GLN A 734 22.16 -14.78 -27.57
CA GLN A 734 21.36 -13.61 -27.92
C GLN A 734 21.58 -12.47 -26.92
N ILE A 735 21.97 -12.76 -25.67
CA ILE A 735 22.02 -11.77 -24.61
C ILE A 735 23.45 -11.26 -24.43
N ILE A 736 23.67 -9.97 -24.67
CA ILE A 736 25.00 -9.36 -24.62
C ILE A 736 25.06 -8.29 -23.56
N ILE A 737 26.09 -8.39 -22.73
CA ILE A 737 26.34 -7.46 -21.65
C ILE A 737 27.20 -6.33 -22.19
N THR A 738 26.57 -5.19 -22.48
CA THR A 738 27.27 -3.99 -22.95
C THR A 738 26.86 -2.74 -22.17
N GLY A 739 25.94 -2.82 -21.21
CA GLY A 739 25.33 -1.59 -20.71
C GLY A 739 24.49 -0.89 -21.78
N PHE A 740 23.72 0.10 -21.34
CA PHE A 740 22.85 0.86 -22.21
C PHE A 740 23.57 2.02 -22.88
N SER A 741 23.30 2.26 -24.15
CA SER A 741 23.90 3.37 -24.91
C SER A 741 23.59 4.74 -24.31
N ARG A 742 22.41 4.91 -23.70
CA ARG A 742 22.05 6.17 -23.04
C ARG A 742 22.93 6.50 -21.83
N PHE A 743 23.57 5.50 -21.21
CA PHE A 743 24.44 5.71 -20.06
C PHE A 743 25.68 6.54 -20.39
N ASP A 744 26.18 6.48 -21.63
CA ASP A 744 27.32 7.32 -22.07
C ASP A 744 27.00 8.83 -22.01
N LYS A 745 25.71 9.18 -22.03
CA LYS A 745 25.22 10.57 -21.93
C LYS A 745 24.76 10.95 -20.52
N LEU A 746 24.64 10.00 -19.60
CA LEU A 746 24.25 10.29 -18.22
C LEU A 746 25.46 10.88 -17.50
N GLN A 747 25.29 12.11 -17.00
CA GLN A 747 26.29 12.80 -16.20
C GLN A 747 25.60 13.42 -14.99
N ASP A 748 26.20 13.28 -13.82
CA ASP A 748 25.68 13.93 -12.63
C ASP A 748 26.05 15.42 -12.66
N ILE A 749 25.03 16.28 -12.73
CA ILE A 749 25.19 17.74 -12.66
C ILE A 749 24.58 18.33 -11.39
N SER A 750 24.04 17.48 -10.50
CA SER A 750 23.38 17.90 -9.26
C SER A 750 24.29 18.64 -8.26
N ASN A 751 25.61 18.57 -8.45
CA ASN A 751 26.60 19.30 -7.67
C ASN A 751 27.00 20.66 -8.27
N LYS A 752 26.56 20.98 -9.49
CA LYS A 752 26.81 22.26 -10.16
C LYS A 752 25.75 23.31 -9.84
N GLU A 753 24.53 22.85 -9.54
CA GLU A 753 23.42 23.69 -9.13
C GLU A 753 23.61 24.16 -7.67
N GLN A 754 23.21 25.40 -7.38
CA GLN A 754 23.23 25.94 -6.02
C GLN A 754 22.19 25.26 -5.11
N ASN A 755 21.05 24.86 -5.69
CA ASN A 755 19.92 24.30 -4.95
C ASN A 755 19.82 22.79 -5.17
N LYS A 756 19.50 22.05 -4.11
CA LYS A 756 19.35 20.59 -4.17
C LYS A 756 17.97 20.22 -4.68
N VAL A 757 17.90 19.19 -5.53
CA VAL A 757 16.65 18.74 -6.15
C VAL A 757 16.33 17.30 -5.72
N ILE A 758 15.13 17.07 -5.18
CA ILE A 758 14.56 15.75 -4.93
C ILE A 758 13.58 15.42 -6.05
N LEU A 759 13.79 14.30 -6.75
CA LEU A 759 12.88 13.81 -7.78
C LEU A 759 11.95 12.73 -7.21
N VAL A 760 10.65 12.96 -7.24
CA VAL A 760 9.64 11.95 -6.88
C VAL A 760 8.95 11.44 -8.14
N MET A 761 9.20 10.19 -8.51
CA MET A 761 8.77 9.62 -9.80
C MET A 761 8.07 8.26 -9.61
N PRO A 762 6.79 8.24 -9.23
CA PRO A 762 6.04 7.00 -9.04
C PRO A 762 5.58 6.33 -10.33
N THR A 763 5.49 5.00 -10.33
CA THR A 763 5.02 4.20 -11.46
C THR A 763 3.49 4.09 -11.53
N TRP A 764 2.98 3.74 -12.71
CA TRP A 764 1.56 3.50 -12.94
C TRP A 764 1.09 2.13 -12.43
N ARG A 765 -0.13 2.08 -11.88
CA ARG A 765 -0.80 0.88 -11.41
C ARG A 765 -1.95 0.53 -12.36
N GLU A 766 -1.77 -0.49 -13.20
CA GLU A 766 -2.77 -0.85 -14.23
C GLU A 766 -4.07 -1.43 -13.66
N TRP A 767 -4.03 -1.95 -12.43
CA TRP A 767 -5.19 -2.52 -11.74
C TRP A 767 -5.99 -1.48 -10.95
N ILE A 768 -5.41 -0.29 -10.76
CA ILE A 768 -6.11 0.82 -10.17
C ILE A 768 -6.68 1.59 -11.36
N ILE A 769 -7.95 1.99 -11.29
CA ILE A 769 -8.58 3.03 -12.12
C ILE A 769 -9.39 2.51 -13.32
N GLU A 770 -10.64 2.13 -13.06
CA GLU A 770 -11.72 2.18 -14.07
C GLU A 770 -12.34 3.58 -14.17
N ASN A 771 -12.33 4.36 -13.06
CA ASN A 771 -12.88 5.72 -12.93
C ASN A 771 -12.05 6.61 -11.97
N LYS A 772 -12.46 7.88 -11.80
CA LYS A 772 -11.74 8.89 -11.00
C LYS A 772 -11.85 8.62 -9.49
N GLU A 773 -12.98 8.11 -9.05
CA GLU A 773 -13.29 7.83 -7.64
C GLU A 773 -12.36 6.71 -7.13
N ASP A 774 -12.22 5.62 -7.89
CA ASP A 774 -11.29 4.53 -7.59
C ASP A 774 -9.83 5.03 -7.50
N PHE A 775 -9.45 6.02 -8.32
CA PHE A 775 -8.12 6.64 -8.22
C PHE A 775 -7.92 7.34 -6.88
N ILE A 776 -8.88 8.18 -6.47
CA ILE A 776 -8.80 8.96 -5.22
C ILE A 776 -8.76 8.04 -4.01
N GLU A 777 -9.52 6.94 -4.05
CA GLU A 777 -9.57 5.98 -2.95
C GLU A 777 -8.35 5.06 -2.89
N SER A 778 -7.59 4.97 -3.98
CA SER A 778 -6.43 4.10 -4.08
C SER A 778 -5.36 4.42 -3.04
N MET A 779 -4.69 3.36 -2.57
CA MET A 779 -3.54 3.51 -1.68
C MET A 779 -2.44 4.36 -2.34
N PHE A 780 -2.26 4.21 -3.66
CA PHE A 780 -1.35 5.02 -4.46
C PHE A 780 -1.60 6.53 -4.27
N PHE A 781 -2.81 7.00 -4.56
CA PHE A 781 -3.12 8.43 -4.49
C PHE A 781 -3.02 8.93 -3.05
N ARG A 782 -3.63 8.20 -2.10
CA ARG A 782 -3.64 8.58 -0.68
C ARG A 782 -2.22 8.70 -0.10
N ARG A 783 -1.30 7.80 -0.46
CA ARG A 783 0.08 7.82 0.05
C ARG A 783 0.90 8.96 -0.55
N TYR A 784 0.83 9.18 -1.86
CA TYR A 784 1.60 10.27 -2.47
C TYR A 784 1.05 11.65 -2.13
N ILE A 785 -0.28 11.82 -2.07
CA ILE A 785 -0.86 13.12 -1.66
C ILE A 785 -0.57 13.43 -0.19
N SER A 786 -0.58 12.40 0.68
CA SER A 786 -0.20 12.53 2.09
C SER A 786 1.26 12.97 2.22
N LEU A 787 2.18 12.29 1.51
CA LEU A 787 3.61 12.65 1.49
C LEU A 787 3.81 14.09 1.02
N LEU A 788 3.23 14.46 -0.12
CA LEU A 788 3.41 15.80 -0.69
C LEU A 788 2.83 16.90 0.19
N LYS A 789 1.81 16.62 1.02
CA LYS A 789 1.21 17.57 1.98
C LYS A 789 1.81 17.49 3.39
N ASN A 790 2.83 16.68 3.61
CA ASN A 790 3.35 16.44 4.94
C ASN A 790 4.17 17.64 5.46
N GLU A 791 3.81 18.16 6.64
CA GLU A 791 4.49 19.33 7.23
C GLU A 791 5.99 19.10 7.52
N ARG A 792 6.41 17.87 7.86
CA ARG A 792 7.84 17.56 8.07
C ARG A 792 8.60 17.63 6.76
N LEU A 793 7.98 17.22 5.65
CA LEU A 793 8.57 17.37 4.32
C LEU A 793 8.72 18.85 3.98
N HIS A 794 7.66 19.65 4.13
CA HIS A 794 7.69 21.09 3.85
C HIS A 794 8.79 21.80 4.64
N LYS A 795 8.85 21.57 5.96
CA LYS A 795 9.92 22.11 6.82
C LYS A 795 11.33 21.71 6.38
N LEU A 796 11.51 20.48 5.88
CA LEU A 796 12.80 20.01 5.37
C LEU A 796 13.17 20.75 4.08
N LEU A 797 12.20 20.96 3.17
CA LEU A 797 12.41 21.64 1.89
C LEU A 797 12.74 23.12 2.10
N GLU A 798 11.96 23.83 2.92
CA GLU A 798 12.14 25.26 3.21
C GLU A 798 13.46 25.54 3.92
N LYS A 799 13.76 24.80 4.99
CA LYS A 799 14.93 25.05 5.84
C LYS A 799 16.25 24.92 5.07
N ASN A 800 16.28 24.01 4.09
CA ASN A 800 17.50 23.62 3.39
C ASN A 800 17.51 24.07 1.92
N ASP A 801 16.56 24.91 1.50
CA ASP A 801 16.39 25.39 0.12
C ASP A 801 16.42 24.26 -0.93
N ILE A 802 15.63 23.20 -0.66
CA ILE A 802 15.51 22.03 -1.52
C ILE A 802 14.26 22.17 -2.39
N GLU A 803 14.39 21.96 -3.69
CA GLU A 803 13.26 21.81 -4.61
C GLU A 803 12.85 20.33 -4.69
N LEU A 804 11.54 20.05 -4.63
CA LEU A 804 11.00 18.73 -4.93
C LEU A 804 10.25 18.75 -6.26
N LYS A 805 10.72 17.96 -7.23
CA LYS A 805 10.05 17.76 -8.53
C LYS A 805 9.22 16.48 -8.48
N PHE A 806 7.90 16.58 -8.62
CA PHE A 806 7.00 15.43 -8.74
C PHE A 806 6.70 15.14 -10.21
N TYR A 807 7.14 13.99 -10.69
CA TYR A 807 6.97 13.54 -12.09
C TYR A 807 6.34 12.14 -12.13
N PRO A 808 5.02 12.00 -11.96
CA PRO A 808 4.37 10.69 -11.99
C PRO A 808 4.35 10.12 -13.40
N HIS A 809 4.16 8.81 -13.56
CA HIS A 809 4.07 8.17 -14.87
C HIS A 809 3.09 8.88 -15.84
N ILE A 810 3.39 8.86 -17.15
CA ILE A 810 2.63 9.60 -18.19
C ILE A 810 1.11 9.34 -18.16
N GLU A 811 0.68 8.13 -17.84
CA GLU A 811 -0.75 7.79 -17.73
C GLU A 811 -1.45 8.50 -16.57
N ILE A 812 -0.73 8.78 -15.47
CA ILE A 812 -1.22 9.61 -14.36
C ILE A 812 -1.28 11.06 -14.81
N GLN A 813 -0.22 11.57 -15.45
CA GLN A 813 -0.18 12.96 -15.89
C GLN A 813 -1.32 13.29 -16.86
N LYS A 814 -1.61 12.39 -17.82
CA LYS A 814 -2.69 12.57 -18.80
C LYS A 814 -4.09 12.62 -18.17
N LYS A 815 -4.32 11.86 -17.09
CA LYS A 815 -5.67 11.67 -16.51
C LYS A 815 -5.91 12.46 -15.22
N TYR A 816 -4.88 12.70 -14.43
CA TYR A 816 -4.98 13.10 -13.02
C TYR A 816 -3.96 14.18 -12.59
N SER A 817 -3.23 14.82 -13.52
CA SER A 817 -2.23 15.85 -13.18
C SER A 817 -2.79 16.98 -12.31
N ASN A 818 -4.01 17.44 -12.59
CA ASN A 818 -4.68 18.50 -11.83
C ASN A 818 -4.98 18.14 -10.36
N MET A 819 -4.83 16.88 -9.98
CA MET A 819 -5.09 16.42 -8.61
C MET A 819 -3.89 16.62 -7.67
N PHE A 820 -2.74 17.00 -8.22
CA PHE A 820 -1.50 17.22 -7.49
C PHE A 820 -1.05 18.69 -7.50
N SER A 821 -1.88 19.63 -7.94
CA SER A 821 -1.51 21.05 -8.07
C SER A 821 -1.57 21.83 -6.75
N ASN A 822 -0.81 22.94 -6.70
CA ASN A 822 -0.83 23.95 -5.63
C ASN A 822 -0.61 23.38 -4.22
N ILE A 823 0.42 22.55 -4.06
CA ILE A 823 0.70 21.88 -2.79
C ILE A 823 1.58 22.74 -1.89
N HIS A 824 2.72 23.21 -2.40
CA HIS A 824 3.73 23.97 -1.65
C HIS A 824 4.69 24.67 -2.63
N ASP A 825 5.29 25.80 -2.25
CA ASP A 825 6.13 26.61 -3.14
C ASP A 825 7.41 25.87 -3.60
N ASN A 826 8.05 25.11 -2.71
CA ASN A 826 9.18 24.22 -3.05
C ASN A 826 8.78 22.89 -3.74
N ILE A 827 7.52 22.68 -4.11
CA ILE A 827 7.06 21.45 -4.80
C ILE A 827 6.58 21.79 -6.21
N THR A 828 7.37 21.36 -7.20
CA THR A 828 7.08 21.54 -8.63
C THR A 828 6.46 20.28 -9.22
N ILE A 829 5.27 20.38 -9.81
CA ILE A 829 4.68 19.28 -10.59
C ILE A 829 5.15 19.41 -12.04
N VAL A 830 6.11 18.57 -12.44
CA VAL A 830 6.69 18.63 -13.78
C VAL A 830 5.76 17.94 -14.76
N LYS A 831 5.39 18.63 -15.85
CA LYS A 831 4.48 18.12 -16.88
C LYS A 831 5.25 17.51 -18.04
N LEU A 832 4.57 16.62 -18.76
CA LEU A 832 5.07 16.00 -19.97
C LEU A 832 5.50 17.05 -20.99
N GLY A 833 6.78 17.01 -21.39
CA GLY A 833 7.36 17.93 -22.38
C GLY A 833 8.02 19.16 -21.80
N GLU A 834 7.87 19.46 -20.50
CA GLU A 834 8.61 20.56 -19.84
C GLU A 834 10.07 20.18 -19.60
N GLN A 835 10.32 18.96 -19.11
CA GLN A 835 11.65 18.37 -18.97
C GLN A 835 11.62 16.91 -19.38
N THR A 836 12.73 16.42 -19.92
CA THR A 836 12.96 15.01 -20.23
C THR A 836 13.30 14.22 -18.97
N VAL A 837 13.04 12.91 -18.98
CA VAL A 837 13.42 12.02 -17.86
C VAL A 837 14.93 12.04 -17.63
N GLN A 838 15.74 12.17 -18.69
CA GLN A 838 17.19 12.25 -18.54
C GLN A 838 17.63 13.55 -17.85
N GLU A 839 17.05 14.70 -18.19
CA GLU A 839 17.35 15.97 -17.51
C GLU A 839 17.02 15.89 -16.02
N LEU A 840 15.82 15.39 -15.69
CA LEU A 840 15.41 15.16 -14.30
C LEU A 840 16.39 14.25 -13.54
N ILE A 841 16.85 13.16 -14.16
CA ILE A 841 17.85 12.26 -13.57
C ILE A 841 19.18 12.97 -13.35
N LYS A 842 19.65 13.79 -14.28
CA LYS A 842 20.96 14.46 -14.19
C LYS A 842 20.96 15.56 -13.12
N GLU A 843 19.89 16.34 -13.04
CA GLU A 843 19.71 17.45 -12.09
C GLU A 843 19.45 16.98 -10.66
N ALA A 844 18.66 15.92 -10.46
CA ALA A 844 18.26 15.50 -9.12
C ALA A 844 19.42 14.95 -8.28
N SER A 845 19.47 15.36 -7.01
CA SER A 845 20.41 14.88 -5.99
C SER A 845 19.92 13.60 -5.32
N LEU A 846 18.61 13.39 -5.21
CA LEU A 846 18.00 12.17 -4.66
C LEU A 846 16.72 11.82 -5.43
N MET A 847 16.46 10.53 -5.60
CA MET A 847 15.23 10.03 -6.24
C MET A 847 14.36 9.28 -5.23
N ILE A 848 13.07 9.57 -5.19
CA ILE A 848 12.05 8.75 -4.54
C ILE A 848 11.20 8.10 -5.64
N THR A 849 11.12 6.78 -5.63
CA THR A 849 10.28 6.04 -6.57
C THR A 849 9.70 4.80 -5.90
N ASP A 850 8.98 3.97 -6.65
CA ASP A 850 8.46 2.70 -6.18
C ASP A 850 9.11 1.52 -6.95
N TYR A 851 8.54 1.10 -8.08
CA TYR A 851 8.95 -0.09 -8.83
C TYR A 851 9.49 0.28 -10.22
N SER A 852 10.14 1.45 -10.33
CA SER A 852 10.62 1.99 -11.59
C SER A 852 12.05 1.54 -11.90
N SER A 853 12.27 0.93 -13.07
CA SER A 853 13.61 0.68 -13.59
C SER A 853 14.41 1.97 -13.83
N VAL A 854 13.76 3.13 -13.89
CA VAL A 854 14.42 4.44 -13.98
C VAL A 854 15.30 4.73 -12.76
N ALA A 855 14.98 4.19 -11.58
CA ALA A 855 15.90 4.30 -10.44
C ALA A 855 17.23 3.58 -10.69
N LEU A 856 17.27 2.55 -11.55
CA LEU A 856 18.53 1.92 -11.92
C LEU A 856 19.32 2.79 -12.92
N ASP A 857 18.70 3.68 -13.67
CA ASP A 857 19.45 4.72 -14.40
C ASP A 857 20.02 5.76 -13.44
N PHE A 858 19.25 6.15 -12.43
CA PHE A 858 19.68 7.10 -11.40
C PHE A 858 20.85 6.55 -10.57
N ASN A 859 20.76 5.26 -10.19
CA ASN A 859 21.81 4.56 -9.45
C ASN A 859 23.08 4.33 -10.26
N TYR A 860 23.02 4.28 -11.61
CA TYR A 860 24.23 4.21 -12.46
C TYR A 860 25.18 5.38 -12.17
N LEU A 861 24.63 6.56 -11.90
CA LEU A 861 25.37 7.78 -11.49
C LEU A 861 25.86 7.75 -10.04
N LYS A 862 25.60 6.66 -9.30
CA LYS A 862 25.85 6.54 -7.85
C LYS A 862 25.23 7.71 -7.09
N LYS A 863 23.91 7.88 -7.24
CA LYS A 863 23.11 8.85 -6.48
C LYS A 863 22.06 8.14 -5.65
N PRO A 864 21.72 8.64 -4.45
CA PRO A 864 20.84 7.95 -3.52
C PRO A 864 19.40 7.85 -4.04
N SER A 865 18.84 6.65 -3.99
CA SER A 865 17.42 6.41 -4.26
C SER A 865 16.70 5.84 -3.05
N ILE A 866 15.46 6.28 -2.83
CA ILE A 866 14.53 5.73 -1.85
C ILE A 866 13.37 5.06 -2.59
N PHE A 867 13.12 3.80 -2.25
CA PHE A 867 12.06 2.97 -2.80
C PHE A 867 10.87 2.91 -1.83
N TYR A 868 9.79 3.61 -2.16
CA TYR A 868 8.57 3.71 -1.35
C TYR A 868 7.57 2.61 -1.73
N HIS A 869 7.76 1.42 -1.16
CA HIS A 869 6.99 0.20 -1.45
C HIS A 869 5.83 -0.01 -0.48
N PHE A 870 4.97 1.00 -0.34
CA PHE A 870 3.81 0.95 0.57
C PHE A 870 2.78 -0.13 0.18
N ASP A 871 2.77 -0.58 -1.08
CA ASP A 871 1.82 -1.52 -1.68
C ASP A 871 2.50 -2.79 -2.24
N LEU A 872 3.62 -3.23 -1.62
CA LEU A 872 4.44 -4.33 -2.12
C LEU A 872 3.66 -5.63 -2.37
N ASP A 873 2.80 -6.03 -1.43
CA ASP A 873 2.03 -7.28 -1.54
C ASP A 873 1.09 -7.25 -2.76
N GLU A 874 0.41 -6.12 -2.97
CA GLU A 874 -0.50 -5.91 -4.10
C GLU A 874 0.28 -5.86 -5.43
N TYR A 875 1.44 -5.21 -5.45
CA TYR A 875 2.32 -5.20 -6.62
C TYR A 875 2.81 -6.61 -6.97
N MET A 876 3.22 -7.40 -5.97
CA MET A 876 3.69 -8.77 -6.17
C MET A 876 2.59 -9.69 -6.68
N TYR A 877 1.35 -9.48 -6.24
CA TYR A 877 0.18 -10.21 -6.75
C TYR A 877 -0.12 -9.90 -8.23
N HIS A 878 -0.16 -8.61 -8.60
CA HIS A 878 -0.55 -8.22 -9.96
C HIS A 878 0.58 -8.29 -11.01
N ARG A 879 1.83 -8.08 -10.60
CA ARG A 879 2.98 -7.99 -11.51
C ARG A 879 4.06 -9.00 -11.20
N GLY A 880 4.45 -9.09 -9.93
CA GLY A 880 5.64 -9.82 -9.50
C GLY A 880 6.95 -9.17 -9.96
N SER A 881 8.07 -9.68 -9.41
CA SER A 881 9.43 -9.20 -9.66
C SER A 881 10.39 -10.35 -10.00
N PHE A 882 11.50 -10.06 -10.71
CA PHE A 882 12.58 -11.02 -10.97
C PHE A 882 13.68 -11.01 -9.89
N ILE A 883 13.63 -10.03 -9.00
CA ILE A 883 14.58 -9.83 -7.91
C ILE A 883 13.83 -9.72 -6.58
N ASP A 884 14.54 -9.89 -5.48
CA ASP A 884 14.04 -9.54 -4.16
C ASP A 884 14.04 -8.01 -4.00
N LEU A 885 12.86 -7.41 -4.05
CA LEU A 885 12.68 -5.96 -3.95
C LEU A 885 13.06 -5.38 -2.58
N GLU A 886 13.14 -6.20 -1.52
CA GLU A 886 13.52 -5.73 -0.18
C GLU A 886 15.04 -5.73 0.00
N ASN A 887 15.75 -6.68 -0.63
CA ASN A 887 17.15 -6.97 -0.33
C ASN A 887 18.13 -6.76 -1.50
N GLU A 888 17.66 -6.72 -2.76
CA GLU A 888 18.54 -6.60 -3.93
C GLU A 888 18.60 -5.19 -4.54
N LEU A 889 17.82 -4.21 -4.06
CA LEU A 889 17.81 -2.87 -4.64
C LEU A 889 18.98 -1.99 -4.15
N PRO A 890 19.62 -1.21 -5.03
CA PRO A 890 20.71 -0.30 -4.65
C PRO A 890 20.16 1.01 -4.05
N GLY A 891 19.38 0.91 -2.96
CA GLY A 891 18.78 2.07 -2.28
C GLY A 891 17.96 1.68 -1.05
N ASP A 892 17.53 2.67 -0.26
CA ASP A 892 16.73 2.40 0.95
C ASP A 892 15.29 2.07 0.56
N VAL A 893 14.76 0.96 1.08
CA VAL A 893 13.37 0.54 0.88
C VAL A 893 12.58 0.89 2.13
N CYS A 894 11.40 1.47 1.95
CA CYS A 894 10.50 1.84 3.05
C CYS A 894 9.04 1.54 2.68
N LYS A 895 8.23 1.21 3.70
CA LYS A 895 6.80 0.89 3.51
C LYS A 895 5.89 1.94 4.10
N SER A 896 6.43 2.85 4.93
CA SER A 896 5.68 3.92 5.57
C SER A 896 6.25 5.30 5.26
N GLU A 897 5.37 6.30 5.28
CA GLU A 897 5.72 7.70 5.12
C GLU A 897 6.72 8.18 6.20
N GLU A 898 6.59 7.68 7.44
CA GLU A 898 7.48 8.03 8.55
C GLU A 898 8.91 7.52 8.31
N GLU A 899 9.05 6.26 7.87
CA GLU A 899 10.35 5.69 7.48
C GLU A 899 10.97 6.50 6.34
N LEU A 900 10.19 6.81 5.31
CA LEU A 900 10.63 7.61 4.17
C LEU A 900 11.19 8.96 4.62
N LEU A 901 10.46 9.70 5.47
CA LEU A 901 10.90 11.00 5.97
C LEU A 901 12.16 10.90 6.83
N ASN A 902 12.29 9.85 7.66
CA ASN A 902 13.48 9.62 8.46
C ASN A 902 14.71 9.31 7.59
N ILE A 903 14.53 8.54 6.52
CA ILE A 903 15.58 8.27 5.52
C ILE A 903 15.96 9.55 4.78
N LEU A 904 14.99 10.37 4.38
CA LEU A 904 15.25 11.66 3.72
C LEU A 904 16.08 12.61 4.58
N ILE A 905 15.73 12.75 5.87
CA ILE A 905 16.48 13.57 6.83
C ILE A 905 17.93 13.06 6.96
N LYS A 906 18.12 11.74 6.96
CA LYS A 906 19.46 11.14 6.97
C LYS A 906 20.25 11.51 5.71
N TYR A 907 19.66 11.40 4.52
CA TYR A 907 20.35 11.76 3.29
C TYR A 907 20.67 13.25 3.22
N GLU A 908 19.75 14.11 3.64
CA GLU A 908 19.97 15.56 3.75
C GLU A 908 21.17 15.87 4.65
N SER A 909 21.26 15.24 5.83
CA SER A 909 22.42 15.40 6.74
C SER A 909 23.76 14.94 6.15
N THR A 910 23.71 14.13 5.10
CA THR A 910 24.89 13.67 4.33
C THR A 910 25.02 14.36 2.98
N ASN A 911 24.35 15.50 2.77
CA ASN A 911 24.33 16.25 1.52
C ASN A 911 23.99 15.40 0.29
N PHE A 912 23.06 14.46 0.47
CA PHE A 912 22.62 13.49 -0.55
C PHE A 912 23.76 12.65 -1.17
N HIS A 913 24.83 12.41 -0.41
CA HIS A 913 25.87 11.49 -0.86
C HIS A 913 25.37 10.05 -0.92
N TYR A 914 25.84 9.32 -1.93
CA TYR A 914 25.54 7.91 -2.10
C TYR A 914 26.06 7.08 -0.92
N ASN A 915 25.22 6.18 -0.42
CA ASN A 915 25.58 5.34 0.71
C ASN A 915 26.42 4.13 0.25
N PRO A 916 27.70 4.01 0.67
CA PRO A 916 28.57 2.92 0.22
C PRO A 916 28.06 1.51 0.56
N LYS A 917 27.13 1.37 1.51
CA LYS A 917 26.52 0.07 1.85
C LYS A 917 25.83 -0.60 0.66
N TYR A 918 25.42 0.18 -0.36
CA TYR A 918 24.75 -0.31 -1.57
C TYR A 918 25.70 -0.65 -2.72
N LEU A 919 27.02 -0.57 -2.53
CA LEU A 919 27.97 -0.84 -3.61
C LEU A 919 27.90 -2.28 -4.11
N ASP A 920 27.54 -3.24 -3.26
CA ASP A 920 27.41 -4.63 -3.66
C ASP A 920 26.12 -4.88 -4.46
N GLU A 921 25.01 -4.25 -4.07
CA GLU A 921 23.77 -4.23 -4.87
C GLU A 921 24.00 -3.53 -6.21
N TYR A 922 24.68 -2.39 -6.21
CA TYR A 922 25.05 -1.65 -7.41
C TYR A 922 25.79 -2.54 -8.42
N LYS A 923 26.81 -3.28 -7.99
CA LYS A 923 27.59 -4.18 -8.86
C LYS A 923 26.75 -5.31 -9.48
N LYS A 924 25.60 -5.66 -8.89
CA LYS A 924 24.69 -6.65 -9.47
C LYS A 924 24.00 -6.13 -10.73
N PHE A 925 23.85 -4.82 -10.91
CA PHE A 925 23.13 -4.21 -12.04
C PHE A 925 24.03 -3.65 -13.14
N TYR A 926 25.33 -3.44 -12.90
CA TYR A 926 26.24 -2.85 -13.88
C TYR A 926 27.59 -3.57 -13.93
N ASP A 927 27.86 -4.26 -15.04
CA ASP A 927 29.19 -4.83 -15.30
C ASP A 927 30.17 -3.78 -15.84
N TYR A 928 29.65 -2.67 -16.37
CA TYR A 928 30.44 -1.57 -16.95
C TYR A 928 29.94 -0.21 -16.47
N SER A 929 30.87 0.70 -16.20
CA SER A 929 30.63 2.10 -15.83
C SER A 929 31.65 3.05 -16.49
N ASP A 930 32.17 2.65 -17.65
CA ASP A 930 33.31 3.28 -18.34
C ASP A 930 32.92 4.27 -19.45
N ASN A 931 31.62 4.52 -19.63
CA ASN A 931 31.05 5.36 -20.69
C ASN A 931 31.43 4.94 -22.12
N ASN A 932 31.75 3.66 -22.33
CA ASN A 932 32.02 3.09 -23.66
C ASN A 932 30.90 2.13 -24.11
N ASN A 933 29.67 2.32 -23.63
CA ASN A 933 28.56 1.40 -23.89
C ASN A 933 28.19 1.40 -25.38
N CYS A 934 28.10 2.57 -26.03
CA CYS A 934 27.81 2.68 -27.47
C CYS A 934 28.87 2.00 -28.34
N GLU A 935 30.15 2.10 -27.96
CA GLU A 935 31.23 1.44 -28.69
C GLU A 935 31.15 -0.08 -28.56
N ARG A 936 30.90 -0.59 -27.35
CA ARG A 936 30.71 -2.04 -27.11
C ARG A 936 29.51 -2.56 -27.91
N ILE A 937 28.36 -1.87 -27.88
CA ILE A 937 27.19 -2.22 -28.70
C ILE A 937 27.55 -2.25 -30.19
N TYR A 938 28.27 -1.25 -30.70
CA TYR A 938 28.66 -1.20 -32.12
C TYR A 938 29.55 -2.39 -32.51
N LYS A 939 30.58 -2.70 -31.70
CA LYS A 939 31.49 -3.84 -31.95
C LYS A 939 30.73 -5.16 -31.95
N GLU A 940 29.76 -5.32 -31.05
CA GLU A 940 28.93 -6.52 -30.95
C GLU A 940 28.03 -6.70 -32.17
N ILE A 941 27.36 -5.64 -32.65
CA ILE A 941 26.55 -5.71 -33.87
C ILE A 941 27.43 -6.02 -35.09
N LYS A 942 28.66 -5.50 -35.13
CA LYS A 942 29.63 -5.75 -36.20
C LYS A 942 30.18 -7.17 -36.23
N SER A 943 30.17 -7.87 -35.10
CA SER A 943 30.67 -9.24 -34.97
C SER A 943 29.74 -10.31 -35.58
N ILE A 944 28.48 -9.94 -35.86
CA ILE A 944 27.46 -10.80 -36.47
C ILE A 944 27.69 -10.91 -37.97
#